data_AF-S7PY28-F1
#
_entry.id   AF-S7PY28-F1
#
_cell.length_a   1.000
_cell.length_b   1.000
_cell.length_c   1.000
_cell.angle_alpha   90.00
_cell.angle_beta   90.00
_cell.angle_gamma   90.00
#
_symmetry.space_group_name_H-M   'P 1'
#
loop_
_entity.id
_entity.type
_entity.pdbx_description
1 polymer ?
#
loop_
_entity_poly.entity_id
_entity_poly.type
_entity_poly.pdbx_seq_one_letter_code
_entity_poly.pdbx_strand_id
1 'polypeptide(L)'
;MSDAEGNPLEEAEDGETEMKEEEDPDYSEEEENVPQKSEDDLLPWRETQEEKKAEEEGEGNLEEEEGEGNLKEEEGEGNLKEEEGEGTEEKAEAALAEMVSGSQEEITRASQQITMAMISLEGLASTDSQSLTSENSPIIGRESEHSLQTESLSTLSSPSDYELALTSSEEKLIISLQKKMARLSSGELAQERVSEPVKEEKRREKKVSYVDKGKEEELQPIAHTPAMDKDSLVSTSSKDILFQKDDGAKVYPLTMTWKFGWNSSLPVYYIRDEEQRVLLYANAHTAVIYNAYKNTQHHLRGHPNVISCMCVSEDRRWIATADKGPNCLLMIWDSFTGPDETFNKHVGKFSQSIFHLNLTQVLSATLEGKLVVWDVYRPPLSASTLPYIKPCKLVHLQKEGITVLTTVDSYIVTGDVKGNIKFYDRTLSIMNWFSNFKLSSIRTLSFSKTLATPPTEKSNYPSDCTLKGDIFVIRNFIIGTSDAIVYHLKADETKLEKLLIEPKEAICAISCHPYQPLITIGSSCGMIKVWDYKKKRYLFSRVFEKGLGIQSLTYNPEGDLLGAGFTEGTVYILDAMSLENGIPEPFNYSRTSVTHISFSHNSQYMATADANFTVAVYMVKVRNSQRVWEYLARLRSHRQSIRSLLFGVHLDSNEPRLLSLGRDRLLIEYNLLGSYKNHLEVLDIHQTDQGNYPTCMIWYPPLTKELFLLISNSGYKVKLFNSTTKMCRKTLLGPVFGSPVEQVQVLPVKTAMELERRYLVFINRDKVGLQILPIDGNPHKTCAIVCHPNGVAGMALSYNGHYIFTAGGQDLSVVQWEVNLSALEAAVSLGGEDLIPFYGLVSGGREGKFYRELEDYFYYSQLRSQGIDTMEARKVSEHICLSEVPFVMRAIGFYPSEEKIDDIFNEIKFSEYVDTGEVIDKITLPDFLKVYLNHRPPFGYTMSSIQKNFNILGYTNSEGKKAIRREDFLRLLLTKGEHMTEEELSDCFATLLGLNPEGWKSEPAASSLKGPEVRWEEELPEEITAEIFVTDILGLTISPGFGQDAEVSEGARDV
;
A
#
# COMPACT_ATOMS: atom_id res chain seq x y z
N MET A 1 37.74 -9.16 -53.47
CA MET A 1 38.08 -8.46 -54.73
C MET A 1 36.79 -7.91 -55.30
N SER A 2 36.88 -6.90 -56.16
CA SER A 2 35.75 -6.32 -56.89
C SER A 2 35.31 -7.20 -58.07
N ASP A 3 34.36 -6.66 -58.84
CA ASP A 3 34.01 -6.93 -60.25
C ASP A 3 32.67 -7.67 -60.45
N ALA A 4 31.81 -7.34 -61.43
CA ALA A 4 31.59 -6.12 -62.22
C ALA A 4 30.25 -6.24 -63.00
N GLU A 5 29.83 -5.18 -63.73
CA GLU A 5 28.83 -5.17 -64.84
C GLU A 5 27.33 -5.44 -64.49
N GLY A 6 26.33 -4.81 -65.15
CA GLY A 6 26.36 -3.59 -65.98
C GLY A 6 25.17 -3.36 -66.96
N ASN A 7 24.53 -2.18 -66.87
CA ASN A 7 23.98 -1.36 -68.00
C ASN A 7 22.85 -1.96 -68.94
N PRO A 8 22.26 -1.22 -69.91
CA PRO A 8 21.25 -0.14 -69.65
C PRO A 8 20.09 -0.02 -70.71
N LEU A 9 19.17 0.95 -70.50
CA LEU A 9 18.31 1.65 -71.51
C LEU A 9 17.30 0.77 -72.34
N GLU A 10 16.33 1.29 -73.12
CA GLU A 10 16.06 2.64 -73.69
C GLU A 10 14.53 2.84 -73.99
N GLU A 11 13.98 4.05 -73.71
CA GLU A 11 12.96 4.90 -74.41
C GLU A 11 11.68 4.29 -75.10
N ALA A 12 10.64 5.00 -75.59
CA ALA A 12 10.23 6.43 -75.71
C ALA A 12 8.66 6.50 -75.82
N GLU A 13 7.90 7.60 -75.99
CA GLU A 13 8.09 9.07 -75.82
C GLU A 13 7.35 9.53 -74.52
N ASP A 14 6.41 10.50 -74.32
CA ASP A 14 5.73 11.65 -74.99
C ASP A 14 4.96 12.46 -73.88
N GLY A 15 4.73 13.79 -73.85
CA GLY A 15 5.32 14.94 -74.55
C GLY A 15 4.88 16.32 -73.96
N GLU A 16 5.84 17.24 -73.77
CA GLU A 16 5.76 18.72 -73.80
C GLU A 16 4.94 19.54 -72.74
N THR A 17 5.36 20.75 -72.27
CA THR A 17 6.58 21.59 -72.49
C THR A 17 6.83 22.56 -71.30
N GLU A 18 8.12 22.89 -71.02
CA GLU A 18 8.73 24.16 -70.48
C GLU A 18 8.08 24.94 -69.30
N MET A 19 8.74 25.60 -68.33
CA MET A 19 10.13 25.88 -67.87
C MET A 19 10.01 26.43 -66.40
N LYS A 20 10.94 26.47 -65.41
CA LYS A 20 12.42 26.43 -65.25
C LYS A 20 13.20 27.68 -65.74
N GLU A 21 14.25 28.21 -65.07
CA GLU A 21 14.77 28.17 -63.67
C GLU A 21 15.98 29.16 -63.61
N GLU A 22 16.27 29.86 -62.50
CA GLU A 22 17.62 30.43 -62.19
C GLU A 22 17.72 30.99 -60.76
N GLU A 23 18.95 31.14 -60.23
CA GLU A 23 19.32 31.24 -58.80
C GLU A 23 20.38 32.37 -58.57
N ASP A 24 20.81 32.84 -57.38
CA ASP A 24 20.62 32.38 -55.99
C ASP A 24 20.52 33.53 -54.93
N PRO A 25 21.58 34.30 -54.57
CA PRO A 25 21.95 34.34 -53.14
C PRO A 25 22.08 35.71 -52.43
N ASP A 26 22.39 35.59 -51.12
CA ASP A 26 23.31 36.40 -50.30
C ASP A 26 22.80 37.57 -49.42
N TYR A 27 23.75 38.21 -48.72
CA TYR A 27 23.64 38.73 -47.35
C TYR A 27 23.14 40.19 -47.17
N SER A 28 22.93 40.53 -45.90
CA SER A 28 22.51 41.81 -45.31
C SER A 28 23.45 43.00 -45.52
N GLU A 29 22.88 44.21 -45.63
CA GLU A 29 23.34 45.42 -44.91
C GLU A 29 22.24 46.51 -44.82
N GLU A 30 22.52 47.61 -44.12
CA GLU A 30 21.57 48.71 -43.78
C GLU A 30 21.66 49.90 -44.76
N GLU A 31 20.67 50.82 -44.78
CA GLU A 31 20.98 52.26 -44.91
C GLU A 31 19.85 53.24 -44.45
N GLU A 32 20.21 54.52 -44.48
CA GLU A 32 19.63 55.75 -43.90
C GLU A 32 18.31 56.29 -44.50
N ASN A 33 17.67 57.40 -44.07
CA ASN A 33 17.46 58.15 -42.80
C ASN A 33 16.68 59.47 -43.16
N VAL A 34 16.66 60.48 -42.28
CA VAL A 34 16.27 61.91 -42.46
C VAL A 34 14.78 62.27 -42.22
N PRO A 35 14.45 63.34 -41.44
CA PRO A 35 13.33 63.27 -40.50
C PRO A 35 12.48 64.58 -40.34
N GLN A 36 11.74 64.69 -39.22
CA GLN A 36 11.28 65.88 -38.44
C GLN A 36 9.74 65.89 -38.18
N LYS A 37 9.23 66.28 -37.00
CA LYS A 37 9.76 66.40 -35.60
C LYS A 37 8.58 66.66 -34.63
N SER A 38 8.75 66.40 -33.33
CA SER A 38 7.94 66.91 -32.17
C SER A 38 6.45 66.50 -32.10
N GLU A 39 5.83 66.22 -30.94
CA GLU A 39 6.32 65.90 -29.57
C GLU A 39 5.14 65.30 -28.74
N ASP A 40 5.42 64.88 -27.50
CA ASP A 40 4.52 64.80 -26.33
C ASP A 40 3.32 63.80 -26.27
N ASP A 41 3.58 62.72 -25.52
CA ASP A 41 2.97 62.39 -24.20
C ASP A 41 1.65 61.57 -23.99
N LEU A 42 1.72 60.78 -22.91
CA LEU A 42 0.67 60.23 -22.02
C LEU A 42 -0.32 59.09 -22.42
N LEU A 43 -0.56 58.26 -21.40
CA LEU A 43 -1.63 57.25 -21.24
C LEU A 43 -2.97 57.91 -20.83
N PRO A 44 -4.06 57.13 -20.66
CA PRO A 44 -4.77 56.27 -21.61
C PRO A 44 -6.17 56.89 -21.85
N TRP A 45 -7.21 56.11 -22.21
CA TRP A 45 -8.53 56.13 -21.52
C TRP A 45 -9.62 55.28 -22.21
N ARG A 46 -10.37 54.57 -21.37
CA ARG A 46 -11.81 54.21 -21.41
C ARG A 46 -12.51 53.64 -22.67
N GLU A 47 -13.31 52.63 -22.35
CA GLU A 47 -14.53 52.22 -23.05
C GLU A 47 -15.55 53.36 -23.19
N THR A 48 -16.42 53.24 -24.19
CA THR A 48 -17.88 53.51 -24.09
C THR A 48 -18.53 52.64 -25.17
N GLN A 49 -19.44 51.72 -24.82
CA GLN A 49 -20.91 51.90 -24.86
C GLN A 49 -21.47 52.00 -26.31
N GLU A 50 -22.74 51.68 -26.61
CA GLU A 50 -23.94 51.76 -25.77
C GLU A 50 -25.10 50.87 -26.30
N GLU A 51 -26.16 50.73 -25.50
CA GLU A 51 -27.55 50.37 -25.86
C GLU A 51 -27.95 48.86 -26.04
N LYS A 52 -29.10 48.38 -25.53
CA LYS A 52 -30.13 48.98 -24.63
C LYS A 52 -31.07 47.92 -24.00
N LYS A 53 -31.43 48.11 -22.71
CA LYS A 53 -32.75 47.86 -22.04
C LYS A 53 -33.35 46.43 -22.11
N ALA A 54 -34.34 45.98 -21.33
CA ALA A 54 -35.28 46.57 -20.34
C ALA A 54 -35.82 45.42 -19.43
N GLU A 55 -36.45 45.60 -18.24
CA GLU A 55 -36.49 46.69 -17.25
C GLU A 55 -37.20 46.13 -15.96
N GLU A 56 -36.57 46.24 -14.77
CA GLU A 56 -37.15 46.65 -13.44
C GLU A 56 -38.32 45.84 -12.77
N GLU A 57 -38.60 45.86 -11.45
CA GLU A 57 -38.04 46.47 -10.20
C GLU A 57 -38.52 45.62 -8.99
N GLY A 58 -38.22 45.78 -7.68
CA GLY A 58 -37.54 46.76 -6.78
C GLY A 58 -37.96 46.36 -5.32
N GLU A 59 -37.43 46.76 -4.15
CA GLU A 59 -36.35 47.65 -3.64
C GLU A 59 -35.34 46.76 -2.81
N GLY A 60 -34.33 47.18 -2.02
CA GLY A 60 -33.79 48.48 -1.57
C GLY A 60 -33.98 48.76 -0.04
N ASN A 61 -33.10 49.49 0.69
CA ASN A 61 -31.69 49.84 0.43
C ASN A 61 -30.97 50.41 1.70
N LEU A 62 -29.74 50.95 1.53
CA LEU A 62 -28.94 51.84 2.44
C LEU A 62 -28.21 51.14 3.61
N GLU A 63 -26.93 51.40 3.96
CA GLU A 63 -25.85 52.25 3.38
C GLU A 63 -24.49 51.47 3.50
N GLU A 64 -23.23 51.95 3.68
CA GLU A 64 -22.56 53.22 4.09
C GLU A 64 -21.07 53.23 3.58
N GLU A 65 -20.35 54.35 3.68
CA GLU A 65 -18.97 54.63 3.14
C GLU A 65 -17.85 54.65 4.24
N GLU A 66 -16.54 54.91 4.02
CA GLU A 66 -15.50 54.56 3.02
C GLU A 66 -14.12 55.07 3.58
N GLY A 67 -12.98 54.87 2.90
CA GLY A 67 -11.77 55.72 3.05
C GLY A 67 -10.39 55.04 3.20
N GLU A 68 -9.54 55.15 2.18
CA GLU A 68 -8.06 55.01 2.25
C GLU A 68 -7.35 56.30 1.78
N GLY A 69 -6.08 56.49 2.13
CA GLY A 69 -5.28 57.65 1.73
C GLY A 69 -3.77 57.39 1.76
N ASN A 70 -3.01 58.03 0.87
CA ASN A 70 -1.66 57.57 0.49
C ASN A 70 -0.66 58.74 0.24
N LEU A 71 0.51 58.69 0.86
CA LEU A 71 1.69 59.57 0.71
C LEU A 71 2.92 58.85 1.29
N LYS A 72 4.20 59.13 0.99
CA LYS A 72 5.00 59.51 -0.21
C LYS A 72 6.45 59.67 0.33
N GLU A 73 7.45 59.21 -0.43
CA GLU A 73 8.88 59.61 -0.49
C GLU A 73 9.63 60.26 0.72
N GLU A 74 10.85 59.78 0.99
CA GLU A 74 12.11 60.57 0.82
C GLU A 74 13.39 59.68 0.90
N GLU A 75 14.52 60.19 0.41
CA GLU A 75 15.85 59.51 0.37
C GLU A 75 16.82 60.04 1.46
N GLY A 76 17.97 59.38 1.66
CA GLY A 76 19.06 59.96 2.45
C GLY A 76 20.29 59.06 2.65
N GLU A 77 21.43 59.44 2.06
CA GLU A 77 22.75 58.87 2.38
C GLU A 77 23.31 59.42 3.71
N GLY A 78 24.13 58.62 4.41
CA GLY A 78 24.83 59.05 5.63
C GLY A 78 25.96 58.10 6.02
N ASN A 79 27.20 58.58 6.05
CA ASN A 79 28.42 57.76 6.02
C ASN A 79 29.29 57.90 7.29
N LEU A 80 30.26 56.98 7.42
CA LEU A 80 31.53 57.04 8.18
C LEU A 80 31.65 56.56 9.64
N LYS A 81 32.88 56.06 9.87
CA LYS A 81 33.64 55.73 11.09
C LYS A 81 33.42 54.34 11.71
N GLU A 82 34.40 53.41 11.75
CA GLU A 82 35.89 53.40 11.90
C GLU A 82 36.37 53.15 13.35
N GLU A 83 37.63 52.69 13.44
CA GLU A 83 38.50 52.52 14.61
C GLU A 83 38.22 51.32 15.57
N GLU A 84 39.23 50.58 16.05
CA GLU A 84 40.50 50.18 15.42
C GLU A 84 41.21 49.05 16.22
N GLY A 85 42.16 48.36 15.57
CA GLY A 85 43.39 47.86 16.21
C GLY A 85 43.38 46.51 16.95
N GLU A 86 44.53 45.85 17.13
CA GLU A 86 45.80 45.96 16.37
C GLU A 86 46.76 44.78 16.67
N GLY A 87 47.66 44.48 15.74
CA GLY A 87 48.96 43.81 15.99
C GLY A 87 49.00 42.26 16.08
N THR A 88 50.12 41.61 15.75
CA THR A 88 51.36 42.11 15.12
C THR A 88 52.24 40.96 14.59
N GLU A 89 53.15 41.28 13.64
CA GLU A 89 54.47 40.62 13.39
C GLU A 89 54.51 39.17 12.81
N GLU A 90 55.41 38.79 11.88
CA GLU A 90 56.37 39.58 11.09
C GLU A 90 56.75 38.96 9.70
N LYS A 91 57.79 39.52 9.05
CA LYS A 91 58.26 39.44 7.65
C LYS A 91 59.02 38.10 7.34
N ALA A 92 59.61 37.82 6.15
CA ALA A 92 60.05 38.65 5.02
C ALA A 92 60.31 37.88 3.70
N GLU A 93 60.28 38.62 2.57
CA GLU A 93 61.24 38.61 1.42
C GLU A 93 61.55 37.32 0.59
N ALA A 94 61.84 37.36 -0.73
CA ALA A 94 61.88 38.47 -1.70
C ALA A 94 61.86 38.02 -3.20
N ALA A 95 61.35 38.94 -4.06
CA ALA A 95 61.85 39.39 -5.38
C ALA A 95 62.02 38.47 -6.64
N LEU A 96 61.41 38.93 -7.75
CA LEU A 96 61.95 39.07 -9.15
C LEU A 96 62.33 37.80 -9.97
N ALA A 97 62.16 37.72 -11.30
CA ALA A 97 61.51 38.60 -12.30
C ALA A 97 61.16 37.86 -13.63
N GLU A 98 60.27 38.47 -14.42
CA GLU A 98 60.15 38.52 -15.90
C GLU A 98 60.15 37.27 -16.85
N MET A 99 59.11 37.29 -17.72
CA MET A 99 59.11 37.09 -19.20
C MET A 99 59.07 35.71 -19.90
N VAL A 100 57.94 35.54 -20.62
CA VAL A 100 57.80 35.25 -22.08
C VAL A 100 57.84 33.80 -22.64
N SER A 101 56.85 33.55 -23.52
CA SER A 101 56.69 32.45 -24.50
C SER A 101 56.44 31.02 -23.96
N GLY A 102 55.67 30.16 -24.63
CA GLY A 102 54.87 30.33 -25.85
C GLY A 102 54.86 29.08 -26.75
N SER A 103 53.90 28.96 -27.69
CA SER A 103 53.80 27.91 -28.74
C SER A 103 53.65 26.44 -28.27
N GLN A 104 53.08 25.49 -29.02
CA GLN A 104 52.09 25.51 -30.12
C GLN A 104 51.52 24.06 -30.29
N GLU A 105 50.40 23.91 -31.02
CA GLU A 105 50.02 22.81 -31.92
C GLU A 105 50.43 21.33 -31.65
N GLU A 106 49.38 20.49 -31.57
CA GLU A 106 49.08 19.34 -32.44
C GLU A 106 50.17 18.30 -32.84
N ILE A 107 49.76 17.01 -32.83
CA ILE A 107 49.57 16.26 -34.08
C ILE A 107 48.56 15.11 -33.94
N THR A 108 47.83 14.88 -35.03
CA THR A 108 46.62 14.06 -35.17
C THR A 108 46.84 12.55 -35.29
N ARG A 109 45.73 11.78 -35.22
CA ARG A 109 45.47 10.47 -35.87
C ARG A 109 46.19 9.22 -35.29
N ALA A 110 45.64 8.00 -35.42
CA ALA A 110 44.27 7.53 -35.68
C ALA A 110 44.20 5.99 -35.44
N SER A 111 43.08 5.36 -35.85
CA SER A 111 43.01 4.12 -36.67
C SER A 111 44.16 3.10 -36.60
N GLN A 112 43.93 1.78 -36.44
CA GLN A 112 42.73 0.95 -36.65
C GLN A 112 42.89 -0.36 -35.83
N GLN A 113 41.84 -0.99 -35.27
CA GLN A 113 40.81 -1.85 -35.91
C GLN A 113 41.38 -3.19 -36.44
N ILE A 114 40.54 -4.25 -36.48
CA ILE A 114 40.82 -5.58 -37.07
C ILE A 114 41.78 -6.42 -36.19
N THR A 115 41.49 -7.64 -35.72
CA THR A 115 40.37 -8.61 -35.88
C THR A 115 40.18 -9.33 -34.50
N MET A 116 39.03 -9.92 -34.12
CA MET A 116 38.46 -11.20 -34.61
C MET A 116 39.50 -12.35 -34.68
N ALA A 117 39.20 -13.61 -34.38
CA ALA A 117 38.00 -14.28 -33.89
C ALA A 117 38.49 -15.43 -32.94
N MET A 118 37.82 -15.75 -31.82
CA MET A 118 36.69 -16.69 -31.71
C MET A 118 37.11 -18.17 -31.83
N ILE A 119 36.37 -19.07 -31.16
CA ILE A 119 36.44 -20.55 -31.24
C ILE A 119 37.63 -21.18 -30.49
N SER A 120 37.50 -22.26 -29.68
CA SER A 120 36.41 -22.81 -28.82
C SER A 120 36.97 -24.08 -28.12
N LEU A 121 36.17 -24.69 -27.22
CA LEU A 121 36.31 -26.05 -26.65
C LEU A 121 37.50 -26.22 -25.67
N GLU A 122 37.27 -26.53 -24.40
CA GLU A 122 36.90 -27.83 -23.80
C GLU A 122 38.10 -28.80 -23.63
N GLY A 123 38.29 -29.30 -22.40
CA GLY A 123 39.32 -30.26 -22.04
C GLY A 123 39.37 -30.50 -20.53
N LEU A 124 38.83 -31.63 -20.07
CA LEU A 124 38.63 -31.94 -18.64
C LEU A 124 39.78 -32.74 -18.00
N ALA A 125 39.93 -32.53 -16.69
CA ALA A 125 40.38 -33.46 -15.64
C ALA A 125 41.84 -33.99 -15.55
N SER A 126 42.47 -33.74 -14.39
CA SER A 126 43.34 -34.67 -13.60
C SER A 126 43.68 -33.97 -12.25
N THR A 127 43.22 -34.40 -11.07
CA THR A 127 43.57 -35.56 -10.20
C THR A 127 44.89 -35.44 -9.42
N ASP A 128 44.82 -35.65 -8.09
CA ASP A 128 45.85 -35.37 -7.06
C ASP A 128 47.04 -36.35 -6.96
N SER A 129 48.13 -35.91 -6.29
CA SER A 129 48.93 -36.77 -5.37
C SER A 129 49.85 -36.01 -4.37
N GLN A 130 49.68 -36.30 -3.07
CA GLN A 130 50.68 -36.66 -2.01
C GLN A 130 52.15 -36.14 -2.03
N SER A 131 52.93 -35.97 -0.92
CA SER A 131 52.73 -35.93 0.57
C SER A 131 54.10 -35.71 1.32
N LEU A 132 54.13 -35.77 2.68
CA LEU A 132 55.30 -36.02 3.61
C LEU A 132 56.25 -34.82 4.00
N THR A 133 56.26 -34.26 5.25
CA THR A 133 56.99 -34.59 6.54
C THR A 133 58.42 -34.02 6.71
N SER A 134 59.02 -33.67 7.88
CA SER A 134 58.71 -33.79 9.36
C SER A 134 59.68 -32.97 10.29
N GLU A 135 59.28 -32.72 11.55
CA GLU A 135 60.11 -32.54 12.80
C GLU A 135 61.04 -31.28 12.97
N ASN A 136 61.49 -30.80 14.15
CA ASN A 136 61.43 -31.26 15.58
C ASN A 136 61.50 -30.09 16.64
N SER A 137 61.48 -30.36 17.97
CA SER A 137 61.52 -29.39 19.13
C SER A 137 62.19 -30.00 20.40
N PRO A 138 62.08 -29.55 21.71
CA PRO A 138 61.56 -28.34 22.43
C PRO A 138 62.52 -27.83 23.60
N ILE A 139 62.01 -27.25 24.75
CA ILE A 139 62.49 -27.30 26.20
C ILE A 139 62.78 -25.99 27.05
N ILE A 140 61.99 -25.81 28.15
CA ILE A 140 62.22 -25.19 29.54
C ILE A 140 62.77 -23.73 29.72
N GLY A 141 62.38 -22.89 30.73
CA GLY A 141 61.28 -22.90 31.74
C GLY A 141 61.57 -22.17 33.11
N ARG A 142 60.51 -21.66 33.80
CA ARG A 142 60.45 -21.03 35.19
C ARG A 142 61.15 -19.65 35.39
N GLU A 143 60.86 -18.79 36.37
CA GLU A 143 59.91 -18.72 37.53
C GLU A 143 59.64 -17.22 37.90
N SER A 144 58.66 -16.87 38.75
CA SER A 144 58.38 -15.51 39.31
C SER A 144 57.99 -14.39 38.30
N GLU A 145 57.39 -13.23 38.62
CA GLU A 145 56.58 -12.75 39.77
C GLU A 145 55.62 -11.58 39.38
N HIS A 146 54.71 -11.19 40.29
CA HIS A 146 53.75 -10.06 40.27
C HIS A 146 54.15 -8.66 39.72
N SER A 147 53.27 -8.05 38.89
CA SER A 147 52.58 -6.77 39.20
C SER A 147 51.37 -6.49 38.26
N LEU A 148 50.57 -5.47 38.58
CA LEU A 148 49.17 -5.28 38.15
C LEU A 148 48.97 -4.58 36.78
N GLN A 149 47.86 -4.96 36.10
CA GLN A 149 46.90 -4.13 35.33
C GLN A 149 47.43 -3.16 34.24
N THR A 150 46.82 -3.01 33.05
CA THR A 150 45.63 -3.64 32.41
C THR A 150 45.71 -3.30 30.92
N GLU A 151 45.46 -4.23 30.00
CA GLU A 151 45.15 -3.84 28.61
C GLU A 151 44.37 -4.89 27.79
N SER A 152 44.09 -4.51 26.55
CA SER A 152 43.27 -5.13 25.50
C SER A 152 43.48 -6.62 25.22
N LEU A 153 42.47 -7.24 24.57
CA LEU A 153 42.61 -8.54 23.93
C LEU A 153 41.83 -8.59 22.61
N SER A 154 42.46 -9.11 21.57
CA SER A 154 41.89 -9.25 20.22
C SER A 154 42.25 -10.61 19.62
N THR A 155 41.32 -11.21 18.87
CA THR A 155 41.50 -12.43 18.03
C THR A 155 41.87 -13.73 18.80
N LEU A 156 41.53 -14.96 18.37
CA LEU A 156 40.88 -15.46 17.16
C LEU A 156 40.25 -16.86 17.42
N SER A 157 39.39 -17.34 16.51
CA SER A 157 39.04 -18.76 16.26
C SER A 157 38.17 -19.54 17.29
N SER A 158 37.77 -20.75 16.88
CA SER A 158 36.66 -21.59 17.38
C SER A 158 37.00 -23.10 17.17
N PRO A 159 36.09 -24.08 17.35
CA PRO A 159 35.32 -24.43 18.55
C PRO A 159 35.39 -25.94 18.92
N SER A 160 35.21 -26.30 20.20
CA SER A 160 34.75 -27.65 20.60
C SER A 160 34.25 -27.70 22.05
N ASP A 161 33.25 -28.56 22.28
CA ASP A 161 32.85 -29.22 23.54
C ASP A 161 32.69 -28.37 24.83
N TYR A 162 31.44 -28.04 25.16
CA TYR A 162 30.85 -28.42 26.45
C TYR A 162 29.32 -28.51 26.36
N GLU A 163 28.77 -29.60 26.88
CA GLU A 163 27.33 -29.94 26.85
C GLU A 163 26.68 -29.81 28.26
N LEU A 164 25.35 -29.93 28.31
CA LEU A 164 24.51 -30.23 29.50
C LEU A 164 24.30 -29.14 30.57
N ALA A 165 23.20 -28.38 30.45
CA ALA A 165 22.50 -27.75 31.58
C ALA A 165 21.01 -27.38 31.29
N LEU A 166 20.18 -28.35 30.87
CA LEU A 166 18.72 -28.14 30.73
C LEU A 166 17.99 -28.21 32.09
N THR A 167 16.97 -27.37 32.32
CA THR A 167 16.40 -27.13 33.68
C THR A 167 14.92 -27.48 33.89
N SER A 168 14.53 -28.74 33.62
CA SER A 168 13.50 -29.52 34.37
C SER A 168 12.05 -28.98 34.55
N SER A 169 11.68 -27.88 33.89
CA SER A 169 10.36 -27.23 34.02
C SER A 169 9.36 -27.70 32.96
N GLU A 170 9.79 -27.86 31.72
CA GLU A 170 8.93 -28.13 30.56
C GLU A 170 8.43 -29.60 30.51
N GLU A 171 9.27 -30.57 30.87
CA GLU A 171 8.90 -32.00 30.88
C GLU A 171 7.67 -32.30 31.74
N LYS A 172 7.50 -31.58 32.85
CA LYS A 172 6.38 -31.76 33.79
C LYS A 172 5.03 -31.34 33.18
N LEU A 173 5.04 -30.39 32.25
CA LEU A 173 3.87 -29.97 31.48
C LEU A 173 3.50 -31.01 30.41
N ILE A 174 4.50 -31.56 29.71
CA ILE A 174 4.30 -32.59 28.68
C ILE A 174 3.71 -33.87 29.29
N ILE A 175 4.26 -34.36 30.40
CA ILE A 175 3.77 -35.56 31.11
C ILE A 175 2.33 -35.36 31.65
N SER A 176 1.97 -34.13 32.03
CA SER A 176 0.61 -33.77 32.46
C SER A 176 -0.40 -33.90 31.30
N LEU A 177 -0.06 -33.35 30.13
CA LEU A 177 -0.91 -33.37 28.94
C LEU A 177 -1.09 -34.79 28.38
N GLN A 178 0.00 -35.55 28.27
CA GLN A 178 -0.04 -36.95 27.80
C GLN A 178 -0.95 -37.84 28.69
N LYS A 179 -0.88 -37.67 30.03
CA LYS A 179 -1.80 -38.36 30.96
C LYS A 179 -3.27 -37.95 30.84
N LYS A 180 -3.55 -36.79 30.25
CA LYS A 180 -4.92 -36.31 30.00
C LYS A 180 -5.50 -36.90 28.72
N MET A 181 -4.69 -37.00 27.65
CA MET A 181 -5.10 -37.61 26.37
C MET A 181 -5.31 -39.13 26.51
N ALA A 182 -4.42 -39.83 27.22
CA ALA A 182 -4.49 -41.28 27.43
C ALA A 182 -5.71 -41.79 28.23
N ARG A 183 -6.62 -40.89 28.68
CA ARG A 183 -7.87 -41.23 29.37
C ARG A 183 -9.13 -41.14 28.49
N LEU A 184 -8.99 -40.73 27.23
CA LEU A 184 -10.10 -40.63 26.27
C LEU A 184 -10.15 -41.79 25.26
N SER A 185 -9.15 -42.69 25.29
CA SER A 185 -8.97 -43.76 24.30
C SER A 185 -8.92 -45.16 24.93
N SER A 186 -9.97 -45.55 25.68
CA SER A 186 -10.16 -46.93 26.13
C SER A 186 -11.66 -47.24 26.27
N GLY A 187 -12.22 -47.99 25.32
CA GLY A 187 -13.65 -48.27 25.19
C GLY A 187 -13.93 -49.50 24.33
N GLU A 188 -13.40 -50.65 24.78
CA GLU A 188 -13.72 -52.04 24.41
C GLU A 188 -13.75 -52.47 22.92
N LEU A 189 -12.88 -53.44 22.61
CA LEU A 189 -12.95 -54.27 21.40
C LEU A 189 -13.80 -55.52 21.65
N ALA A 190 -14.65 -55.87 20.69
CA ALA A 190 -15.26 -57.20 20.57
C ALA A 190 -14.99 -57.76 19.16
N GLN A 191 -14.99 -59.09 19.02
CA GLN A 191 -14.22 -59.77 17.96
C GLN A 191 -15.08 -60.70 17.08
N GLU A 192 -14.61 -60.89 15.84
CA GLU A 192 -14.79 -62.06 14.96
C GLU A 192 -16.07 -62.31 14.10
N ARG A 193 -15.77 -62.56 12.81
CA ARG A 193 -16.32 -63.58 11.87
C ARG A 193 -17.63 -63.38 11.05
N VAL A 194 -17.40 -63.18 9.74
CA VAL A 194 -17.85 -64.03 8.60
C VAL A 194 -19.29 -63.88 8.03
N SER A 195 -19.34 -63.99 6.69
CA SER A 195 -20.45 -64.31 5.76
C SER A 195 -21.42 -63.21 5.29
N GLU A 196 -21.45 -63.04 3.96
CA GLU A 196 -22.61 -62.58 3.16
C GLU A 196 -23.60 -63.75 2.93
N PRO A 197 -24.71 -63.59 2.18
CA PRO A 197 -25.44 -62.38 1.73
C PRO A 197 -26.93 -62.43 2.14
N VAL A 198 -27.75 -61.46 1.66
CA VAL A 198 -29.03 -61.67 0.91
C VAL A 198 -29.97 -60.45 0.97
N LYS A 199 -30.20 -59.86 -0.21
CA LYS A 199 -31.44 -59.28 -0.81
C LYS A 199 -32.54 -58.59 0.04
N GLU A 200 -33.01 -57.47 -0.54
CA GLU A 200 -34.43 -57.02 -0.61
C GLU A 200 -35.09 -56.52 0.71
N GLU A 201 -36.01 -55.55 0.73
CA GLU A 201 -36.79 -54.93 -0.37
C GLU A 201 -37.22 -53.45 -0.12
N LYS A 202 -37.24 -52.65 -1.19
CA LYS A 202 -38.19 -51.56 -1.55
C LYS A 202 -38.83 -50.62 -0.48
N ARG A 203 -38.52 -49.33 -0.68
CA ARG A 203 -39.42 -48.23 -1.17
C ARG A 203 -39.96 -47.13 -0.23
N ARG A 204 -40.03 -45.95 -0.87
CA ARG A 204 -41.02 -44.85 -0.76
C ARG A 204 -40.86 -43.80 0.37
N GLU A 205 -40.14 -42.75 -0.01
CA GLU A 205 -40.74 -41.42 -0.29
C GLU A 205 -41.94 -40.97 0.56
N LYS A 206 -41.80 -39.81 1.21
CA LYS A 206 -42.83 -38.77 1.11
C LYS A 206 -42.21 -37.36 1.21
N LYS A 207 -42.94 -36.38 0.65
CA LYS A 207 -42.50 -35.01 0.36
C LYS A 207 -43.19 -34.00 1.30
N VAL A 208 -42.49 -32.89 1.57
CA VAL A 208 -43.00 -31.50 1.65
C VAL A 208 -44.05 -31.16 2.73
N SER A 209 -43.72 -30.20 3.60
CA SER A 209 -44.34 -28.85 3.62
C SER A 209 -43.78 -27.93 4.72
N TYR A 210 -43.69 -26.63 4.44
CA TYR A 210 -43.63 -25.56 5.45
C TYR A 210 -45.06 -25.23 5.94
N VAL A 211 -45.21 -24.61 7.12
CA VAL A 211 -45.87 -23.28 7.32
C VAL A 211 -46.22 -22.99 8.80
N ASP A 212 -45.79 -21.80 9.25
CA ASP A 212 -46.25 -20.89 10.34
C ASP A 212 -46.19 -21.15 11.87
N LYS A 213 -46.11 -19.99 12.53
CA LYS A 213 -46.07 -19.59 13.95
C LYS A 213 -46.96 -20.34 14.96
N GLY A 214 -46.51 -20.37 16.22
CA GLY A 214 -47.43 -20.41 17.38
C GLY A 214 -46.74 -20.46 18.75
N LYS A 215 -47.10 -19.53 19.64
CA LYS A 215 -46.70 -19.37 21.06
C LYS A 215 -46.50 -20.68 21.86
N GLU A 216 -45.60 -20.64 22.84
CA GLU A 216 -45.70 -21.43 24.09
C GLU A 216 -45.64 -20.50 25.33
N GLU A 217 -46.32 -20.89 26.41
CA GLU A 217 -46.38 -20.19 27.70
C GLU A 217 -45.61 -20.97 28.79
N GLU A 218 -45.48 -20.37 29.97
CA GLU A 218 -44.57 -20.82 31.04
C GLU A 218 -44.92 -22.17 31.69
N LEU A 219 -43.90 -22.97 32.02
CA LEU A 219 -43.97 -23.99 33.07
C LEU A 219 -42.66 -24.02 33.89
N GLN A 220 -42.75 -23.61 35.16
CA GLN A 220 -41.63 -23.67 36.12
C GLN A 220 -41.64 -24.99 36.91
N PRO A 221 -40.46 -25.46 37.36
CA PRO A 221 -40.31 -26.16 38.63
C PRO A 221 -39.57 -25.30 39.66
N ILE A 222 -40.08 -25.26 40.90
CA ILE A 222 -39.55 -24.43 42.00
C ILE A 222 -38.42 -25.16 42.74
N ALA A 223 -37.33 -24.45 43.01
CA ALA A 223 -36.36 -24.80 44.05
C ALA A 223 -35.96 -23.53 44.82
N HIS A 224 -36.10 -23.53 46.15
CA HIS A 224 -35.80 -22.36 46.98
C HIS A 224 -34.32 -22.30 47.39
N THR A 225 -33.69 -21.17 47.12
CA THR A 225 -32.48 -20.68 47.80
C THR A 225 -32.76 -19.33 48.46
N PRO A 226 -32.03 -18.94 49.53
CA PRO A 226 -32.41 -17.81 50.37
C PRO A 226 -32.20 -16.47 49.67
N ALA A 227 -33.00 -15.47 50.04
CA ALA A 227 -32.86 -14.11 49.55
C ALA A 227 -31.55 -13.46 50.04
N MET A 228 -30.73 -13.04 49.10
CA MET A 228 -29.81 -11.90 49.26
C MET A 228 -30.31 -10.78 48.35
N ASP A 229 -30.14 -9.54 48.78
CA ASP A 229 -30.66 -8.37 48.08
C ASP A 229 -30.05 -8.21 46.69
N LYS A 230 -30.84 -7.67 45.75
CA LYS A 230 -30.40 -7.36 44.38
C LYS A 230 -29.60 -6.06 44.33
N ASP A 231 -28.50 -6.03 45.07
CA ASP A 231 -27.50 -4.99 44.86
C ASP A 231 -26.81 -5.14 43.51
N SER A 232 -26.48 -4.01 42.90
CA SER A 232 -26.08 -3.92 41.50
C SER A 232 -24.77 -4.64 41.18
N LEU A 233 -24.80 -5.52 40.17
CA LEU A 233 -23.61 -6.17 39.57
C LEU A 233 -22.61 -5.19 38.92
N VAL A 234 -22.92 -3.89 38.89
CA VAL A 234 -22.04 -2.81 38.41
C VAL A 234 -20.86 -2.53 39.37
N SER A 235 -20.86 -3.10 40.57
CA SER A 235 -19.88 -2.81 41.63
C SER A 235 -18.55 -3.59 41.56
N THR A 236 -18.44 -4.64 40.73
CA THR A 236 -17.29 -5.58 40.73
C THR A 236 -16.32 -5.42 39.55
N SER A 237 -16.44 -4.38 38.72
CA SER A 237 -15.48 -4.10 37.64
C SER A 237 -14.14 -3.61 38.21
N SER A 238 -13.19 -4.52 38.37
CA SER A 238 -11.82 -4.16 38.77
C SER A 238 -11.17 -3.23 37.74
N LYS A 239 -10.34 -2.27 38.18
CA LYS A 239 -9.87 -1.16 37.33
C LYS A 239 -9.07 -1.58 36.09
N ASP A 240 -8.60 -2.82 36.00
CA ASP A 240 -7.60 -3.28 35.02
C ASP A 240 -8.11 -4.28 33.95
N ILE A 241 -9.42 -4.60 33.90
CA ILE A 241 -9.99 -5.64 33.01
C ILE A 241 -9.53 -5.47 31.54
N LEU A 242 -9.62 -4.27 30.96
CA LEU A 242 -9.16 -3.94 29.59
C LEU A 242 -7.67 -4.20 29.30
N PHE A 243 -6.86 -4.48 30.31
CA PHE A 243 -5.42 -4.77 30.16
C PHE A 243 -5.05 -6.19 30.63
N GLN A 244 -6.03 -7.02 30.97
CA GLN A 244 -5.84 -8.47 31.16
C GLN A 244 -5.85 -9.15 29.79
N LYS A 245 -5.07 -10.24 29.64
CA LYS A 245 -5.21 -11.12 28.47
C LYS A 245 -6.41 -12.04 28.68
N ASP A 246 -7.31 -12.11 27.71
CA ASP A 246 -8.26 -13.20 27.62
C ASP A 246 -7.52 -14.50 27.26
N ASP A 247 -7.44 -15.44 28.20
CA ASP A 247 -6.95 -16.80 27.94
C ASP A 247 -7.87 -17.61 26.99
N GLY A 248 -9.04 -17.04 26.64
CA GLY A 248 -9.99 -17.56 25.64
C GLY A 248 -10.01 -16.78 24.32
N ALA A 249 -8.97 -16.00 24.00
CA ALA A 249 -8.93 -15.14 22.81
C ALA A 249 -9.18 -15.91 21.50
N LYS A 250 -10.01 -15.32 20.61
CA LYS A 250 -10.29 -15.86 19.27
C LYS A 250 -9.00 -15.96 18.45
N VAL A 251 -8.76 -17.14 17.87
CA VAL A 251 -7.52 -17.47 17.15
C VAL A 251 -7.63 -17.05 15.68
N TYR A 252 -7.06 -15.89 15.34
CA TYR A 252 -7.04 -15.35 13.97
C TYR A 252 -5.63 -15.44 13.34
N PRO A 253 -5.50 -15.65 12.01
CA PRO A 253 -4.20 -15.71 11.33
C PRO A 253 -3.36 -14.43 11.42
N LEU A 254 -4.03 -13.27 11.50
CA LEU A 254 -3.41 -11.96 11.64
C LEU A 254 -4.04 -11.19 12.80
N THR A 255 -3.26 -10.92 13.83
CA THR A 255 -3.72 -10.22 15.04
C THR A 255 -2.98 -8.89 15.20
N MET A 256 -3.66 -7.76 15.01
CA MET A 256 -3.09 -6.44 15.32
C MET A 256 -2.70 -6.37 16.81
N THR A 257 -1.42 -6.08 17.09
CA THR A 257 -0.86 -5.99 18.46
C THR A 257 -0.43 -4.58 18.86
N TRP A 258 -0.21 -3.67 17.91
CA TRP A 258 0.18 -2.29 18.19
C TRP A 258 -0.17 -1.34 17.05
N LYS A 259 -0.43 -0.07 17.35
CA LYS A 259 -0.46 1.02 16.37
C LYS A 259 0.55 2.12 16.76
N PHE A 260 1.40 2.51 15.83
CA PHE A 260 2.28 3.69 15.94
C PHE A 260 1.61 4.89 15.25
N GLY A 261 2.00 6.11 15.63
CA GLY A 261 1.40 7.36 15.14
C GLY A 261 0.11 7.77 15.87
N TRP A 262 -0.36 8.99 15.59
CA TRP A 262 -1.57 9.59 16.16
C TRP A 262 -2.14 10.62 15.17
N ASN A 263 -3.46 10.67 14.99
CA ASN A 263 -4.10 11.70 14.17
C ASN A 263 -4.18 13.04 14.94
N SER A 264 -3.20 13.92 14.72
CA SER A 264 -3.08 15.23 15.38
C SER A 264 -4.22 16.21 15.13
N SER A 265 -5.07 15.97 14.11
CA SER A 265 -6.25 16.81 13.86
C SER A 265 -7.37 16.59 14.89
N LEU A 266 -7.33 15.48 15.64
CA LEU A 266 -8.35 15.03 16.60
C LEU A 266 -7.88 15.17 18.06
N PRO A 267 -8.81 15.37 19.01
CA PRO A 267 -8.46 15.53 20.42
C PRO A 267 -7.89 14.26 21.04
N VAL A 268 -6.85 14.44 21.85
CA VAL A 268 -6.40 13.48 22.86
C VAL A 268 -7.10 13.81 24.18
N TYR A 269 -7.59 12.78 24.87
CA TYR A 269 -8.24 12.89 26.17
C TYR A 269 -7.43 12.18 27.27
N TYR A 270 -7.43 12.76 28.47
CA TYR A 270 -6.88 12.13 29.67
C TYR A 270 -8.01 11.44 30.44
N ILE A 271 -7.92 10.12 30.60
CA ILE A 271 -8.97 9.29 31.23
C ILE A 271 -8.63 8.97 32.69
N ARG A 272 -7.39 8.57 32.99
CA ARG A 272 -6.98 8.10 34.33
C ARG A 272 -5.58 8.57 34.70
N ASP A 273 -5.42 9.09 35.92
CA ASP A 273 -4.23 9.81 36.36
C ASP A 273 -3.29 8.97 37.25
N GLU A 274 -3.74 8.70 38.49
CA GLU A 274 -2.88 8.60 39.70
C GLU A 274 -1.70 7.62 39.66
N GLU A 275 -1.80 6.50 38.95
CA GLU A 275 -0.67 5.54 38.81
C GLU A 275 -0.39 5.09 37.37
N GLN A 276 -1.34 5.25 36.44
CA GLN A 276 -1.29 4.57 35.13
C GLN A 276 -1.14 5.49 33.91
N ARG A 277 -1.37 6.81 34.05
CA ARG A 277 -1.32 7.81 32.96
C ARG A 277 -2.00 7.31 31.65
N VAL A 278 -3.33 7.18 31.68
CA VAL A 278 -4.11 6.59 30.57
C VAL A 278 -4.65 7.66 29.64
N LEU A 279 -4.17 7.65 28.39
CA LEU A 279 -4.57 8.51 27.28
C LEU A 279 -5.59 7.80 26.37
N LEU A 280 -6.45 8.58 25.71
CA LEU A 280 -7.26 8.14 24.58
C LEU A 280 -6.99 9.03 23.36
N TYR A 281 -6.79 8.43 22.20
CA TYR A 281 -6.67 9.12 20.92
C TYR A 281 -7.19 8.26 19.75
N ALA A 282 -7.44 8.87 18.59
CA ALA A 282 -7.71 8.16 17.35
C ALA A 282 -6.42 7.93 16.53
N ASN A 283 -6.35 6.77 15.90
CA ASN A 283 -5.30 6.37 14.98
C ASN A 283 -5.98 5.61 13.81
N ALA A 284 -6.07 6.25 12.65
CA ALA A 284 -6.87 5.80 11.52
C ALA A 284 -8.33 5.45 11.91
N HIS A 285 -8.80 4.25 11.59
CA HIS A 285 -10.13 3.71 11.90
C HIS A 285 -10.27 3.16 13.35
N THR A 286 -9.25 3.32 14.20
CA THR A 286 -9.18 2.70 15.53
C THR A 286 -9.05 3.76 16.62
N ALA A 287 -9.82 3.65 17.70
CA ALA A 287 -9.57 4.42 18.91
C ALA A 287 -8.66 3.62 19.86
N VAL A 288 -7.61 4.26 20.38
CA VAL A 288 -6.55 3.64 21.15
C VAL A 288 -6.58 4.18 22.58
N ILE A 289 -6.79 3.29 23.54
CA ILE A 289 -6.58 3.58 24.96
C ILE A 289 -5.15 3.15 25.30
N TYR A 290 -4.27 4.11 25.57
CA TYR A 290 -2.85 3.89 25.81
C TYR A 290 -2.49 4.14 27.28
N ASN A 291 -1.91 3.13 27.92
CA ASN A 291 -1.40 3.18 29.29
C ASN A 291 0.09 3.54 29.24
N ALA A 292 0.44 4.80 29.50
CA ALA A 292 1.81 5.28 29.34
C ALA A 292 2.78 4.76 30.42
N TYR A 293 2.27 4.24 31.55
CA TYR A 293 3.11 3.62 32.59
C TYR A 293 3.44 2.16 32.27
N LYS A 294 2.43 1.34 31.95
CA LYS A 294 2.60 -0.07 31.56
C LYS A 294 3.15 -0.25 30.15
N ASN A 295 3.16 0.81 29.34
CA ASN A 295 3.44 0.81 27.90
C ASN A 295 2.58 -0.21 27.14
N THR A 296 1.26 -0.17 27.36
CA THR A 296 0.28 -1.06 26.73
C THR A 296 -0.82 -0.28 26.01
N GLN A 297 -1.31 -0.84 24.90
CA GLN A 297 -2.44 -0.32 24.13
C GLN A 297 -3.63 -1.28 24.20
N HIS A 298 -4.83 -0.73 24.37
CA HIS A 298 -6.09 -1.41 24.07
C HIS A 298 -6.73 -0.76 22.83
N HIS A 299 -7.24 -1.58 21.90
CA HIS A 299 -7.74 -1.15 20.60
C HIS A 299 -9.26 -1.29 20.52
N LEU A 300 -9.98 -0.17 20.40
CA LEU A 300 -11.41 -0.15 20.11
C LEU A 300 -11.59 -0.25 18.58
N ARG A 301 -12.06 -1.40 18.10
CA ARG A 301 -12.19 -1.75 16.67
C ARG A 301 -13.66 -1.96 16.31
N GLY A 302 -14.09 -1.44 15.17
CA GLY A 302 -15.46 -1.59 14.66
C GLY A 302 -15.84 -0.61 13.55
N HIS A 303 -15.21 0.57 13.50
CA HIS A 303 -15.37 1.48 12.36
C HIS A 303 -14.69 0.93 11.09
N PRO A 304 -15.40 0.87 9.95
CA PRO A 304 -14.79 0.51 8.66
C PRO A 304 -13.99 1.66 8.05
N ASN A 305 -14.31 2.92 8.38
CA ASN A 305 -13.63 4.11 7.87
C ASN A 305 -12.76 4.79 8.95
N VAL A 306 -11.92 5.75 8.53
CA VAL A 306 -11.12 6.57 9.45
C VAL A 306 -12.01 7.41 10.37
N ILE A 307 -11.69 7.41 11.67
CA ILE A 307 -12.41 8.17 12.70
C ILE A 307 -12.29 9.67 12.39
N SER A 308 -13.42 10.37 12.44
CA SER A 308 -13.57 11.78 12.05
C SER A 308 -13.91 12.70 13.21
N CYS A 309 -14.51 12.18 14.28
CA CYS A 309 -14.66 12.88 15.55
C CYS A 309 -14.69 11.91 16.74
N MET A 310 -14.39 12.47 17.92
CA MET A 310 -14.43 11.76 19.19
C MET A 310 -14.97 12.70 20.28
N CYS A 311 -15.63 12.13 21.29
CA CYS A 311 -15.82 12.80 22.58
C CYS A 311 -15.81 11.78 23.74
N VAL A 312 -15.65 12.27 24.97
CA VAL A 312 -15.65 11.48 26.20
C VAL A 312 -16.54 12.17 27.22
N SER A 313 -17.29 11.40 27.99
CA SER A 313 -18.13 11.89 29.08
C SER A 313 -17.33 12.58 30.20
N GLU A 314 -18.03 13.38 31.01
CA GLU A 314 -17.46 14.06 32.19
C GLU A 314 -16.96 13.05 33.24
N ASP A 315 -17.72 11.97 33.46
CA ASP A 315 -17.32 10.89 34.36
C ASP A 315 -16.15 10.04 33.84
N ARG A 316 -15.73 10.25 32.58
CA ARG A 316 -14.71 9.48 31.83
C ARG A 316 -15.07 8.01 31.56
N ARG A 317 -16.31 7.58 31.80
CA ARG A 317 -16.76 6.21 31.54
C ARG A 317 -17.06 5.98 30.05
N TRP A 318 -17.79 6.88 29.41
CA TRP A 318 -18.28 6.68 28.05
C TRP A 318 -17.43 7.41 27.02
N ILE A 319 -17.09 6.70 25.96
CA ILE A 319 -16.38 7.22 24.78
C ILE A 319 -17.34 7.11 23.61
N ALA A 320 -17.50 8.17 22.81
CA ALA A 320 -18.20 8.11 21.54
C ALA A 320 -17.26 8.45 20.39
N THR A 321 -17.35 7.69 19.30
CA THR A 321 -16.54 7.85 18.09
C THR A 321 -17.43 7.77 16.86
N ALA A 322 -17.15 8.58 15.85
CA ALA A 322 -17.79 8.47 14.53
C ALA A 322 -16.74 8.58 13.42
N ASP A 323 -16.98 7.91 12.30
CA ASP A 323 -16.06 7.85 11.17
C ASP A 323 -16.45 8.76 9.99
N LYS A 324 -15.74 8.66 8.87
CA LYS A 324 -16.02 9.40 7.63
C LYS A 324 -15.70 8.53 6.41
N GLY A 325 -16.73 8.02 5.76
CA GLY A 325 -16.65 7.31 4.48
C GLY A 325 -18.03 6.82 4.03
N PRO A 326 -18.12 5.86 3.08
CA PRO A 326 -19.35 5.14 2.80
C PRO A 326 -19.83 4.38 4.05
N ASN A 327 -21.14 4.18 4.19
CA ASN A 327 -21.75 3.40 5.27
C ASN A 327 -21.30 3.79 6.70
N CYS A 328 -21.05 5.09 6.92
CA CYS A 328 -20.43 5.59 8.15
C CYS A 328 -21.16 5.20 9.45
N LEU A 329 -20.38 4.89 10.48
CA LEU A 329 -20.87 4.47 11.80
C LEU A 329 -20.59 5.51 12.88
N LEU A 330 -21.46 5.50 13.89
CA LEU A 330 -21.20 6.05 15.23
C LEU A 330 -21.24 4.89 16.22
N MET A 331 -20.23 4.81 17.10
CA MET A 331 -20.09 3.76 18.11
C MET A 331 -19.89 4.37 19.50
N ILE A 332 -20.37 3.68 20.53
CA ILE A 332 -20.24 4.05 21.94
C ILE A 332 -19.53 2.90 22.67
N TRP A 333 -18.58 3.26 23.54
CA TRP A 333 -17.72 2.32 24.26
C TRP A 333 -17.68 2.68 25.75
N ASP A 334 -17.62 1.65 26.60
CA ASP A 334 -17.29 1.78 28.01
C ASP A 334 -15.76 1.71 28.19
N SER A 335 -15.18 2.72 28.82
CA SER A 335 -13.74 2.85 29.09
C SER A 335 -13.21 1.91 30.19
N PHE A 336 -14.05 1.00 30.69
CA PHE A 336 -13.70 -0.06 31.64
C PHE A 336 -13.94 -1.48 31.10
N THR A 337 -14.84 -1.68 30.13
CA THR A 337 -15.23 -3.03 29.63
C THR A 337 -15.22 -3.19 28.10
N GLY A 338 -15.06 -2.12 27.31
CA GLY A 338 -15.01 -2.20 25.84
C GLY A 338 -16.35 -1.85 25.17
N PRO A 339 -16.73 -2.50 24.05
CA PRO A 339 -17.97 -2.19 23.35
C PRO A 339 -19.20 -2.53 24.20
N ASP A 340 -20.22 -1.67 24.11
CA ASP A 340 -21.59 -1.96 24.57
C ASP A 340 -22.41 -2.32 23.32
N GLU A 341 -23.03 -3.51 23.28
CA GLU A 341 -23.70 -4.03 22.07
C GLU A 341 -24.95 -3.24 21.66
N THR A 342 -25.39 -2.25 22.46
CA THR A 342 -26.73 -1.67 22.37
C THR A 342 -26.92 -0.53 21.36
N PHE A 343 -25.88 -0.04 20.65
CA PHE A 343 -26.05 1.17 19.79
C PHE A 343 -25.21 1.25 18.49
N ASN A 344 -25.36 0.27 17.58
CA ASN A 344 -24.95 0.42 16.17
C ASN A 344 -26.07 1.07 15.34
N LYS A 345 -25.88 2.33 14.89
CA LYS A 345 -26.79 3.02 13.94
C LYS A 345 -26.03 3.95 12.99
N HIS A 346 -26.42 3.96 11.72
CA HIS A 346 -26.00 4.99 10.77
C HIS A 346 -26.60 6.34 11.16
N VAL A 347 -25.74 7.33 11.37
CA VAL A 347 -26.10 8.74 11.53
C VAL A 347 -25.11 9.57 10.70
N GLY A 348 -25.59 10.63 10.06
CA GLY A 348 -24.84 11.36 9.04
C GLY A 348 -23.63 12.17 9.55
N LYS A 349 -22.96 12.85 8.62
CA LYS A 349 -21.73 13.63 8.85
C LYS A 349 -21.91 14.64 10.01
N PHE A 350 -21.05 14.53 11.03
CA PHE A 350 -21.06 15.39 12.20
C PHE A 350 -20.04 16.54 12.12
N SER A 351 -20.34 17.64 12.80
CA SER A 351 -19.38 18.66 13.23
C SER A 351 -19.28 18.66 14.76
N GLN A 352 -18.13 19.08 15.30
CA GLN A 352 -17.86 18.99 16.74
C GLN A 352 -18.56 20.12 17.51
N SER A 353 -19.05 19.83 18.72
CA SER A 353 -19.69 20.82 19.62
C SER A 353 -19.47 20.42 21.07
N ILE A 354 -19.30 21.41 21.96
CA ILE A 354 -19.07 21.21 23.40
C ILE A 354 -20.17 21.94 24.16
N PHE A 355 -20.78 21.29 25.14
CA PHE A 355 -21.77 21.89 26.04
C PHE A 355 -21.13 22.28 27.37
N HIS A 356 -21.56 23.43 27.91
CA HIS A 356 -21.22 23.91 29.26
C HIS A 356 -22.27 23.42 30.27
N LEU A 357 -21.88 23.21 31.53
CA LEU A 357 -22.76 22.71 32.60
C LEU A 357 -23.12 23.78 33.65
N ASN A 358 -24.27 23.59 34.30
CA ASN A 358 -24.75 24.31 35.48
C ASN A 358 -25.00 25.84 35.39
N LEU A 359 -25.13 26.41 34.19
CA LEU A 359 -25.80 27.70 33.97
C LEU A 359 -26.75 27.61 32.78
N THR A 360 -27.68 28.55 32.65
CA THR A 360 -28.60 28.68 31.50
C THR A 360 -27.89 29.22 30.24
N GLN A 361 -26.58 29.02 30.13
CA GLN A 361 -25.72 29.67 29.14
C GLN A 361 -24.79 28.65 28.46
N VAL A 362 -24.57 28.85 27.16
CA VAL A 362 -23.58 28.13 26.35
C VAL A 362 -22.49 29.11 25.93
N LEU A 363 -21.25 28.64 25.80
CA LEU A 363 -20.10 29.41 25.35
C LEU A 363 -19.58 28.83 24.02
N SER A 364 -19.18 29.68 23.09
CA SER A 364 -18.56 29.27 21.82
C SER A 364 -17.46 30.24 21.44
N ALA A 365 -16.27 29.73 21.07
CA ALA A 365 -15.13 30.56 20.70
C ALA A 365 -14.97 30.67 19.18
N THR A 366 -14.35 31.76 18.71
CA THR A 366 -14.04 32.00 17.29
C THR A 366 -12.53 32.04 17.03
N LEU A 367 -12.15 31.79 15.78
CA LEU A 367 -10.79 31.94 15.28
C LEU A 367 -10.30 33.41 15.24
N GLU A 368 -11.15 34.37 15.58
CA GLU A 368 -10.80 35.79 15.77
C GLU A 368 -10.55 36.15 17.25
N GLY A 369 -10.51 35.17 18.15
CA GLY A 369 -10.29 35.39 19.59
C GLY A 369 -11.50 35.96 20.33
N LYS A 370 -12.69 35.86 19.74
CA LYS A 370 -13.96 36.29 20.32
C LYS A 370 -14.69 35.10 20.94
N LEU A 371 -15.47 35.34 21.98
CA LEU A 371 -16.35 34.39 22.65
C LEU A 371 -17.81 34.85 22.48
N VAL A 372 -18.67 33.97 21.97
CA VAL A 372 -20.12 34.13 21.96
C VAL A 372 -20.69 33.48 23.21
N VAL A 373 -21.45 34.25 23.98
CA VAL A 373 -22.27 33.79 25.10
C VAL A 373 -23.71 33.70 24.59
N TRP A 374 -24.32 32.53 24.72
CA TRP A 374 -25.70 32.26 24.32
C TRP A 374 -26.56 31.93 25.54
N ASP A 375 -27.75 32.49 25.66
CA ASP A 375 -28.73 32.04 26.67
C ASP A 375 -29.61 30.92 26.10
N VAL A 376 -29.84 29.89 26.90
CA VAL A 376 -30.74 28.76 26.63
C VAL A 376 -32.09 29.05 27.28
N TYR A 377 -33.03 29.58 26.50
CA TYR A 377 -34.37 29.88 26.99
C TYR A 377 -35.20 28.59 27.08
N ARG A 378 -35.38 28.09 28.30
CA ARG A 378 -36.34 27.03 28.62
C ARG A 378 -37.65 27.67 29.11
N PRO A 379 -38.74 27.66 28.32
CA PRO A 379 -40.04 28.11 28.81
C PRO A 379 -40.54 27.21 29.96
N PRO A 380 -41.40 27.72 30.85
CA PRO A 380 -42.02 26.90 31.89
C PRO A 380 -42.93 25.83 31.28
N LEU A 381 -43.13 24.71 31.99
CA LEU A 381 -43.88 23.53 31.50
C LEU A 381 -45.37 23.79 31.16
N SER A 382 -45.87 25.00 31.40
CA SER A 382 -47.22 25.46 31.04
C SER A 382 -47.32 26.11 29.65
N ALA A 383 -46.21 26.32 28.94
CA ALA A 383 -46.18 26.94 27.60
C ALA A 383 -45.85 25.91 26.51
N SER A 384 -46.53 25.99 25.36
CA SER A 384 -46.39 25.07 24.23
C SER A 384 -45.22 25.40 23.28
N THR A 385 -44.24 26.17 23.73
CA THR A 385 -43.07 26.58 22.93
C THR A 385 -41.89 25.65 23.18
N LEU A 386 -41.19 25.28 22.10
CA LEU A 386 -39.94 24.53 22.20
C LEU A 386 -38.84 25.42 22.81
N PRO A 387 -37.88 24.84 23.57
CA PRO A 387 -36.73 25.59 24.07
C PRO A 387 -35.86 26.07 22.89
N TYR A 388 -35.39 27.31 22.97
CA TYR A 388 -34.55 27.92 21.94
C TYR A 388 -33.30 28.56 22.56
N ILE A 389 -32.29 28.79 21.72
CA ILE A 389 -31.01 29.42 22.09
C ILE A 389 -30.93 30.78 21.40
N LYS A 390 -30.46 31.82 22.09
CA LYS A 390 -30.17 33.14 21.51
C LYS A 390 -28.77 33.63 21.87
N PRO A 391 -28.03 34.28 20.96
CA PRO A 391 -26.78 34.95 21.29
C PRO A 391 -27.09 36.20 22.13
N CYS A 392 -26.41 36.34 23.27
CA CYS A 392 -26.66 37.41 24.24
C CYS A 392 -25.45 38.33 24.44
N LYS A 393 -24.23 37.86 24.20
CA LYS A 393 -23.02 38.72 24.25
C LYS A 393 -21.92 38.19 23.33
N LEU A 394 -21.26 39.10 22.61
CA LEU A 394 -19.98 38.85 21.95
C LEU A 394 -18.88 39.53 22.78
N VAL A 395 -17.85 38.78 23.18
CA VAL A 395 -16.75 39.26 24.04
C VAL A 395 -15.43 38.98 23.34
N HIS A 396 -14.63 40.01 23.04
CA HIS A 396 -13.26 39.80 22.59
C HIS A 396 -12.38 39.47 23.79
N LEU A 397 -11.84 38.25 23.87
CA LEU A 397 -11.02 37.78 25.00
C LEU A 397 -9.51 37.97 24.77
N GLN A 398 -9.09 37.92 23.51
CA GLN A 398 -7.68 37.96 23.11
C GLN A 398 -7.53 38.26 21.62
N LYS A 399 -6.40 38.88 21.25
CA LYS A 399 -6.04 39.16 19.84
C LYS A 399 -5.85 37.91 18.97
N GLU A 400 -5.48 36.78 19.58
CA GLU A 400 -5.13 35.54 18.89
C GLU A 400 -6.34 34.61 18.75
N GLY A 401 -6.43 33.88 17.65
CA GLY A 401 -7.53 32.93 17.42
C GLY A 401 -7.60 31.84 18.49
N ILE A 402 -8.77 31.63 19.09
CA ILE A 402 -9.01 30.56 20.06
C ILE A 402 -9.26 29.27 19.30
N THR A 403 -8.43 28.26 19.54
CA THR A 403 -8.50 26.94 18.89
C THR A 403 -9.12 25.87 19.79
N VAL A 404 -9.04 26.06 21.11
CA VAL A 404 -9.63 25.19 22.13
C VAL A 404 -10.33 26.04 23.18
N LEU A 405 -11.56 25.66 23.52
CA LEU A 405 -12.32 26.18 24.67
C LEU A 405 -12.72 24.99 25.55
N THR A 406 -12.41 25.06 26.83
CA THR A 406 -12.75 24.01 27.82
C THR A 406 -12.95 24.62 29.21
N THR A 407 -13.40 23.82 30.17
CA THR A 407 -13.64 24.25 31.57
C THR A 407 -13.04 23.27 32.55
N VAL A 408 -12.44 23.78 33.63
CA VAL A 408 -11.90 22.97 34.73
C VAL A 408 -12.18 23.65 36.07
N ASP A 409 -12.69 22.90 37.05
CA ASP A 409 -13.07 23.38 38.38
C ASP A 409 -14.01 24.60 38.36
N SER A 410 -13.47 25.81 38.50
CA SER A 410 -14.20 27.08 38.43
C SER A 410 -13.83 27.96 37.23
N TYR A 411 -12.88 27.52 36.40
CA TYR A 411 -12.21 28.31 35.37
C TYR A 411 -12.64 27.93 33.96
N ILE A 412 -12.73 28.94 33.10
CA ILE A 412 -12.83 28.81 31.64
C ILE A 412 -11.40 28.86 31.08
N VAL A 413 -11.03 27.91 30.22
CA VAL A 413 -9.67 27.79 29.70
C VAL A 413 -9.68 27.86 28.18
N THR A 414 -8.81 28.69 27.61
CA THR A 414 -8.61 28.81 26.16
C THR A 414 -7.19 28.41 25.76
N GLY A 415 -7.06 27.63 24.69
CA GLY A 415 -5.82 27.46 23.92
C GLY A 415 -5.87 28.26 22.62
N ASP A 416 -4.73 28.78 22.17
CA ASP A 416 -4.65 29.63 20.97
C ASP A 416 -3.70 29.13 19.86
N VAL A 417 -3.80 29.77 18.69
CA VAL A 417 -2.99 29.49 17.50
C VAL A 417 -1.48 29.70 17.68
N LYS A 418 -1.05 30.44 18.70
CA LYS A 418 0.37 30.73 19.02
C LYS A 418 0.89 29.89 20.19
N GLY A 419 0.12 28.90 20.65
CA GLY A 419 0.55 28.00 21.71
C GLY A 419 0.40 28.55 23.13
N ASN A 420 -0.36 29.64 23.33
CA ASN A 420 -0.64 30.16 24.67
C ASN A 420 -1.89 29.48 25.27
N ILE A 421 -1.85 29.29 26.59
CA ILE A 421 -3.00 28.81 27.38
C ILE A 421 -3.39 29.92 28.35
N LYS A 422 -4.68 30.26 28.45
CA LYS A 422 -5.19 31.28 29.37
C LYS A 422 -6.32 30.73 30.22
N PHE A 423 -6.33 31.09 31.49
CA PHE A 423 -7.34 30.75 32.47
C PHE A 423 -8.11 32.01 32.84
N TYR A 424 -9.43 31.93 32.74
CA TYR A 424 -10.37 32.99 33.09
C TYR A 424 -11.30 32.51 34.20
N ASP A 425 -11.77 33.43 35.04
CA ASP A 425 -12.83 33.15 36.01
C ASP A 425 -14.22 33.12 35.33
N ARG A 426 -15.28 32.99 36.13
CA ARG A 426 -16.68 33.01 35.65
C ARG A 426 -17.15 34.39 35.18
N THR A 427 -16.42 35.47 35.45
CA THR A 427 -16.72 36.82 34.94
C THR A 427 -15.97 37.15 33.63
N LEU A 428 -15.17 36.21 33.11
CA LEU A 428 -14.23 36.38 31.99
C LEU A 428 -13.03 37.29 32.30
N SER A 429 -12.70 37.47 33.58
CA SER A 429 -11.47 38.10 34.05
C SER A 429 -10.31 37.11 34.01
N ILE A 430 -9.13 37.52 33.54
CA ILE A 430 -7.96 36.64 33.42
C ILE A 430 -7.34 36.36 34.80
N MET A 431 -7.12 35.07 35.09
CA MET A 431 -6.58 34.57 36.35
C MET A 431 -5.13 34.10 36.25
N ASN A 432 -4.74 33.49 35.12
CA ASN A 432 -3.35 33.13 34.81
C ASN A 432 -3.16 32.82 33.31
N TRP A 433 -1.91 32.75 32.85
CA TRP A 433 -1.59 32.25 31.50
C TRP A 433 -0.22 31.56 31.41
N PHE A 434 -0.11 30.62 30.47
CA PHE A 434 1.15 30.02 30.05
C PHE A 434 1.46 30.42 28.60
N SER A 435 2.45 31.29 28.42
CA SER A 435 3.01 31.70 27.12
C SER A 435 4.44 31.20 26.88
N ASN A 436 5.16 30.92 27.96
CA ASN A 436 6.63 30.80 27.92
C ASN A 436 7.12 29.46 27.34
N PHE A 437 6.23 28.50 27.13
CA PHE A 437 6.54 27.15 26.63
C PHE A 437 6.83 27.07 25.13
N LYS A 438 6.58 28.13 24.35
CA LYS A 438 6.82 28.19 22.89
C LYS A 438 6.22 27.00 22.12
N LEU A 439 4.97 26.66 22.45
CA LEU A 439 4.22 25.58 21.79
C LEU A 439 3.78 26.02 20.39
N SER A 440 3.46 25.07 19.51
CA SER A 440 2.68 25.36 18.30
C SER A 440 1.18 25.44 18.62
N SER A 441 0.35 25.71 17.61
CA SER A 441 -1.10 25.86 17.73
C SER A 441 -1.72 24.70 18.54
N ILE A 442 -2.41 25.05 19.64
CA ILE A 442 -2.99 24.08 20.56
C ILE A 442 -4.23 23.45 19.91
N ARG A 443 -4.35 22.13 19.98
CA ARG A 443 -5.47 21.38 19.37
C ARG A 443 -6.32 20.61 20.37
N THR A 444 -5.78 20.28 21.56
CA THR A 444 -6.56 19.78 22.71
C THR A 444 -5.95 20.25 24.02
N LEU A 445 -6.81 20.44 25.03
CA LEU A 445 -6.47 20.63 26.43
C LEU A 445 -7.36 19.69 27.25
N SER A 446 -6.77 18.70 27.92
CA SER A 446 -7.52 17.75 28.76
C SER A 446 -6.92 17.65 30.16
N PHE A 447 -7.69 18.12 31.14
CA PHE A 447 -7.34 18.11 32.56
C PHE A 447 -7.57 16.74 33.21
N SER A 448 -6.82 16.46 34.28
CA SER A 448 -6.99 15.29 35.14
C SER A 448 -8.34 15.31 35.88
N LYS A 449 -8.84 14.12 36.22
CA LYS A 449 -10.00 13.93 37.11
C LYS A 449 -9.61 14.05 38.59
N THR A 450 -8.34 13.81 38.94
CA THR A 450 -7.81 14.02 40.30
C THR A 450 -7.72 15.52 40.62
N LEU A 451 -7.94 15.86 41.89
CA LEU A 451 -7.80 17.24 42.37
C LEU A 451 -6.31 17.62 42.40
N ALA A 452 -6.04 18.92 42.26
CA ALA A 452 -4.68 19.43 42.41
C ALA A 452 -4.12 19.13 43.80
N THR A 453 -2.83 18.81 43.89
CA THR A 453 -2.12 18.65 45.16
C THR A 453 -2.12 19.97 45.93
N PRO A 454 -2.34 19.97 47.26
CA PRO A 454 -2.24 21.19 48.04
C PRO A 454 -0.80 21.71 48.03
N PRO A 455 -0.59 23.05 48.04
CA PRO A 455 0.75 23.62 48.02
C PRO A 455 1.55 23.21 49.26
N THR A 456 2.81 22.88 49.04
CA THR A 456 3.79 22.49 50.07
C THR A 456 5.09 23.27 49.87
N GLU A 457 6.01 23.20 50.83
CA GLU A 457 7.33 23.89 50.75
C GLU A 457 8.19 23.51 49.52
N LYS A 458 7.77 22.52 48.72
CA LYS A 458 8.45 22.05 47.51
C LYS A 458 7.66 22.26 46.20
N SER A 459 6.41 22.73 46.27
CA SER A 459 5.60 22.97 45.06
C SER A 459 5.85 24.37 44.49
N ASN A 460 6.10 24.45 43.18
CA ASN A 460 6.38 25.68 42.44
C ASN A 460 5.15 26.18 41.66
N TYR A 461 4.00 26.29 42.33
CA TYR A 461 2.79 26.86 41.72
C TYR A 461 3.00 28.36 41.40
N PRO A 462 2.54 28.85 40.24
CA PRO A 462 2.60 30.28 39.93
C PRO A 462 1.62 31.09 40.79
N SER A 463 1.87 32.39 40.97
CA SER A 463 0.87 33.32 41.51
C SER A 463 -0.23 33.59 40.48
N ASP A 464 -1.45 33.86 40.94
CA ASP A 464 -2.53 34.37 40.09
C ASP A 464 -2.34 35.85 39.73
N CYS A 465 -3.17 36.34 38.79
CA CYS A 465 -3.14 37.72 38.31
C CYS A 465 -3.97 38.69 39.16
N THR A 466 -4.42 38.31 40.36
CA THR A 466 -5.20 39.20 41.23
C THR A 466 -4.28 40.19 41.96
N LEU A 467 -4.87 41.26 42.50
CA LEU A 467 -4.16 42.24 43.35
C LEU A 467 -3.63 41.65 44.67
N LYS A 468 -3.90 40.37 44.96
CA LYS A 468 -3.34 39.64 46.11
C LYS A 468 -2.15 38.74 45.74
N GLY A 469 -2.11 38.24 44.50
CA GLY A 469 -1.15 37.23 44.07
C GLY A 469 -1.32 35.90 44.80
N ASP A 470 -2.56 35.44 44.98
CA ASP A 470 -2.86 34.16 45.64
C ASP A 470 -2.30 32.98 44.80
N ILE A 471 -2.00 31.83 45.42
CA ILE A 471 -1.33 30.71 44.74
C ILE A 471 -2.29 30.06 43.73
N PHE A 472 -1.90 30.05 42.44
CA PHE A 472 -2.72 29.50 41.36
C PHE A 472 -2.57 27.98 41.23
N VAL A 473 -3.27 27.29 42.14
CA VAL A 473 -3.33 25.83 42.19
C VAL A 473 -4.28 25.30 41.11
N ILE A 474 -3.75 24.51 40.17
CA ILE A 474 -4.50 23.84 39.10
C ILE A 474 -4.14 22.35 39.00
N ARG A 475 -5.01 21.58 38.34
CA ARG A 475 -4.80 20.16 38.06
C ARG A 475 -3.73 19.94 37.00
N ASN A 476 -3.09 18.76 37.00
CA ASN A 476 -2.27 18.29 35.88
C ASN A 476 -3.12 18.16 34.61
N PHE A 477 -2.52 18.42 33.44
CA PHE A 477 -3.22 18.31 32.16
C PHE A 477 -2.30 17.97 30.99
N ILE A 478 -2.90 17.42 29.93
CA ILE A 478 -2.22 17.19 28.65
C ILE A 478 -2.56 18.29 27.64
N ILE A 479 -1.59 18.58 26.78
CA ILE A 479 -1.69 19.51 25.66
C ILE A 479 -1.32 18.74 24.39
N GLY A 480 -2.24 18.63 23.44
CA GLY A 480 -1.92 18.12 22.11
C GLY A 480 -1.84 19.29 21.12
N THR A 481 -0.78 19.34 20.33
CA THR A 481 -0.46 20.46 19.43
C THR A 481 -0.51 20.04 17.96
N SER A 482 -0.66 21.03 17.07
CA SER A 482 -0.81 20.85 15.62
C SER A 482 0.35 20.13 14.92
N ASP A 483 1.53 20.14 15.54
CA ASP A 483 2.77 19.48 15.09
C ASP A 483 2.87 17.99 15.48
N ALA A 484 1.76 17.37 15.91
CA ALA A 484 1.68 15.98 16.34
C ALA A 484 2.53 15.63 17.59
N ILE A 485 2.76 16.63 18.46
CA ILE A 485 3.33 16.44 19.81
C ILE A 485 2.20 16.40 20.85
N VAL A 486 2.34 15.53 21.86
CA VAL A 486 1.55 15.55 23.09
C VAL A 486 2.47 15.84 24.27
N TYR A 487 2.17 16.90 25.00
CA TYR A 487 2.84 17.30 26.23
C TYR A 487 1.96 16.98 27.44
N HIS A 488 2.60 16.81 28.60
CA HIS A 488 1.97 16.74 29.92
C HIS A 488 2.55 17.84 30.79
N LEU A 489 1.70 18.74 31.30
CA LEU A 489 2.09 19.73 32.28
C LEU A 489 1.78 19.21 33.69
N LYS A 490 2.84 19.03 34.47
CA LYS A 490 2.76 18.93 35.92
C LYS A 490 2.55 20.33 36.50
N ALA A 491 1.44 20.53 37.20
CA ALA A 491 1.08 21.84 37.73
C ALA A 491 1.90 22.23 38.98
N ASP A 492 2.26 21.24 39.79
CA ASP A 492 3.07 21.37 41.02
C ASP A 492 4.54 21.69 40.75
N GLU A 493 5.14 21.09 39.72
CA GLU A 493 6.51 21.40 39.26
C GLU A 493 6.54 22.54 38.22
N THR A 494 5.39 23.00 37.71
CA THR A 494 5.25 23.77 36.44
C THR A 494 5.98 23.14 35.23
N LYS A 495 6.25 21.84 35.30
CA LYS A 495 7.17 21.14 34.40
C LYS A 495 6.43 20.52 33.23
N LEU A 496 6.87 20.88 32.04
CA LEU A 496 6.35 20.39 30.77
C LEU A 496 7.15 19.17 30.28
N GLU A 497 6.54 17.99 30.29
CA GLU A 497 7.14 16.73 29.84
C GLU A 497 6.55 16.33 28.47
N LYS A 498 7.38 16.04 27.45
CA LYS A 498 6.88 15.49 26.17
C LYS A 498 6.52 14.01 26.35
N LEU A 499 5.29 13.62 26.01
CA LEU A 499 4.81 12.23 26.07
C LEU A 499 4.87 11.52 24.72
N LEU A 500 4.37 12.17 23.66
CA LEU A 500 4.33 11.63 22.30
C LEU A 500 4.90 12.67 21.32
N ILE A 501 5.61 12.21 20.30
CA ILE A 501 6.21 13.04 19.23
C ILE A 501 6.07 12.22 17.95
N GLU A 502 4.97 12.37 17.23
CA GLU A 502 4.65 11.57 16.04
C GLU A 502 4.80 12.39 14.74
N PRO A 503 4.91 11.74 13.56
CA PRO A 503 4.91 12.48 12.29
C PRO A 503 3.58 13.20 12.05
N LYS A 504 3.66 14.47 11.64
CA LYS A 504 2.51 15.33 11.33
C LYS A 504 1.91 15.13 9.92
N GLU A 505 2.59 14.39 9.06
CA GLU A 505 2.25 14.19 7.64
C GLU A 505 2.45 12.72 7.24
N ALA A 506 2.00 12.37 6.03
CA ALA A 506 1.84 11.00 5.57
C ALA A 506 3.06 10.09 5.82
N ILE A 507 2.80 8.86 6.25
CA ILE A 507 3.83 7.84 6.47
C ILE A 507 3.97 7.00 5.19
N CYS A 508 4.88 7.42 4.30
CA CYS A 508 5.08 6.77 3.01
C CYS A 508 6.02 5.56 3.06
N ALA A 509 6.93 5.50 4.03
CA ALA A 509 8.02 4.51 4.04
C ALA A 509 8.17 3.81 5.39
N ILE A 510 8.33 2.49 5.36
CA ILE A 510 8.71 1.68 6.53
C ILE A 510 9.74 0.62 6.13
N SER A 511 10.70 0.33 7.02
CA SER A 511 11.67 -0.74 6.82
C SER A 511 12.06 -1.37 8.16
N CYS A 512 12.27 -2.69 8.18
CA CYS A 512 12.73 -3.44 9.34
C CYS A 512 14.20 -3.84 9.18
N HIS A 513 14.97 -3.75 10.27
CA HIS A 513 16.38 -4.13 10.26
C HIS A 513 16.54 -5.66 10.06
N PRO A 514 17.44 -6.14 9.18
CA PRO A 514 17.52 -7.55 8.77
C PRO A 514 17.83 -8.56 9.89
N TYR A 515 18.48 -8.14 10.98
CA TYR A 515 18.84 -9.01 12.12
C TYR A 515 18.29 -8.59 13.50
N GLN A 516 17.65 -7.43 13.63
CA GLN A 516 17.35 -6.81 14.93
C GLN A 516 15.84 -6.50 15.09
N PRO A 517 15.32 -6.36 16.33
CA PRO A 517 13.92 -6.01 16.59
C PRO A 517 13.60 -4.52 16.33
N LEU A 518 14.17 -3.94 15.28
CA LEU A 518 14.03 -2.52 14.92
C LEU A 518 13.12 -2.33 13.71
N ILE A 519 12.24 -1.33 13.80
CA ILE A 519 11.52 -0.76 12.66
C ILE A 519 11.81 0.73 12.56
N THR A 520 12.02 1.18 11.33
CA THR A 520 12.26 2.56 10.95
C THR A 520 11.11 3.07 10.10
N ILE A 521 10.57 4.22 10.48
CA ILE A 521 9.36 4.84 9.94
C ILE A 521 9.74 6.19 9.34
N GLY A 522 9.37 6.42 8.08
CA GLY A 522 9.65 7.64 7.31
C GLY A 522 8.38 8.37 6.89
N SER A 523 8.35 9.69 7.11
CA SER A 523 7.21 10.56 6.79
C SER A 523 7.55 11.64 5.77
N SER A 524 6.54 12.08 5.01
CA SER A 524 6.59 13.22 4.11
C SER A 524 6.98 14.54 4.80
N CYS A 525 6.90 14.65 6.13
CA CYS A 525 7.42 15.81 6.86
C CYS A 525 8.95 15.81 7.06
N GLY A 526 9.68 14.86 6.45
CA GLY A 526 11.13 14.73 6.60
C GLY A 526 11.58 14.04 7.89
N MET A 527 10.69 13.33 8.60
CA MET A 527 11.04 12.62 9.84
C MET A 527 11.34 11.13 9.58
N ILE A 528 12.54 10.69 9.96
CA ILE A 528 12.89 9.27 10.21
C ILE A 528 12.78 9.01 11.70
N LYS A 529 12.09 7.94 12.11
CA LYS A 529 11.93 7.54 13.53
C LYS A 529 12.12 6.04 13.71
N VAL A 530 12.98 5.65 14.65
CA VAL A 530 13.35 4.24 14.90
C VAL A 530 12.80 3.74 16.23
N TRP A 531 12.23 2.53 16.21
CA TRP A 531 11.57 1.87 17.34
C TRP A 531 12.09 0.44 17.56
N ASP A 532 12.30 0.06 18.81
CA ASP A 532 12.29 -1.34 19.23
C ASP A 532 10.84 -1.82 19.33
N TYR A 533 10.39 -2.61 18.37
CA TYR A 533 8.99 -3.08 18.28
C TYR A 533 8.67 -4.26 19.21
N LYS A 534 9.67 -4.85 19.88
CA LYS A 534 9.46 -5.85 20.93
C LYS A 534 9.30 -5.19 22.30
N LYS A 535 10.14 -4.20 22.61
CA LYS A 535 10.04 -3.39 23.84
C LYS A 535 9.03 -2.24 23.75
N LYS A 536 8.38 -2.06 22.59
CA LYS A 536 7.45 -0.96 22.26
C LYS A 536 8.04 0.42 22.58
N ARG A 537 9.34 0.63 22.29
CA ARG A 537 10.09 1.80 22.75
C ARG A 537 10.80 2.51 21.61
N TYR A 538 10.54 3.81 21.49
CA TYR A 538 11.32 4.73 20.65
C TYR A 538 12.80 4.70 21.06
N LEU A 539 13.71 4.82 20.08
CA LEU A 539 15.15 4.87 20.30
C LEU A 539 15.74 6.23 19.90
N PHE A 540 15.59 6.60 18.62
CA PHE A 540 16.14 7.83 18.03
C PHE A 540 15.36 8.24 16.78
N SER A 541 15.50 9.50 16.37
CA SER A 541 14.89 10.06 15.17
C SER A 541 15.74 11.18 14.59
N ARG A 542 15.73 11.32 13.26
CA ARG A 542 16.29 12.45 12.53
C ARG A 542 15.17 13.18 11.79
N VAL A 543 15.23 14.51 11.78
CA VAL A 543 14.34 15.36 10.98
C VAL A 543 15.20 16.12 9.97
N PHE A 544 14.84 16.02 8.70
CA PHE A 544 15.48 16.70 7.58
C PHE A 544 14.85 18.09 7.36
N GLU A 545 15.45 18.88 6.45
CA GLU A 545 15.01 20.25 6.19
C GLU A 545 13.62 20.31 5.55
N LYS A 546 12.93 21.46 5.71
CA LYS A 546 11.57 21.64 5.17
C LYS A 546 11.58 21.52 3.64
N GLY A 547 10.79 20.58 3.13
CA GLY A 547 10.72 20.24 1.70
C GLY A 547 11.31 18.87 1.38
N LEU A 548 12.21 18.34 2.21
CA LEU A 548 12.76 17.00 2.06
C LEU A 548 11.80 15.95 2.65
N GLY A 549 10.70 15.68 1.94
CA GLY A 549 9.76 14.62 2.32
C GLY A 549 10.30 13.22 1.99
N ILE A 550 10.05 12.24 2.86
CA ILE A 550 10.55 10.87 2.68
C ILE A 550 9.52 10.05 1.91
N GLN A 551 9.96 9.40 0.82
CA GLN A 551 9.14 8.55 -0.03
C GLN A 551 9.49 7.05 0.13
N SER A 552 10.76 6.71 0.31
CA SER A 552 11.24 5.32 0.37
C SER A 552 12.36 5.14 1.41
N LEU A 553 12.39 3.96 2.02
CA LEU A 553 13.39 3.54 3.00
C LEU A 553 13.71 2.06 2.82
N THR A 554 14.98 1.69 2.85
CA THR A 554 15.39 0.28 3.00
C THR A 554 16.71 0.17 3.76
N TYR A 555 16.81 -0.80 4.66
CA TYR A 555 18.11 -1.28 5.13
C TYR A 555 18.85 -2.00 3.98
N ASN A 556 20.18 -2.02 4.05
CA ASN A 556 20.99 -2.99 3.30
C ASN A 556 20.95 -4.39 3.96
N PRO A 557 21.40 -5.46 3.29
CA PRO A 557 21.37 -6.80 3.88
C PRO A 557 22.30 -6.99 5.08
N GLU A 558 23.46 -6.31 5.13
CA GLU A 558 24.36 -6.32 6.30
C GLU A 558 23.72 -5.62 7.53
N GLY A 559 22.79 -4.67 7.31
CA GLY A 559 22.01 -3.98 8.34
C GLY A 559 22.68 -2.76 8.98
N ASP A 560 23.92 -2.43 8.57
CA ASP A 560 24.69 -1.27 9.01
C ASP A 560 24.29 0.04 8.28
N LEU A 561 23.64 -0.05 7.12
CA LEU A 561 23.23 1.12 6.32
C LEU A 561 21.72 1.18 6.09
N LEU A 562 21.20 2.40 6.07
CA LEU A 562 19.82 2.76 5.71
C LEU A 562 19.83 3.70 4.49
N GLY A 563 19.32 3.22 3.37
CA GLY A 563 19.04 4.04 2.19
C GLY A 563 17.71 4.77 2.34
N ALA A 564 17.70 6.10 2.13
CA ALA A 564 16.54 6.96 2.28
C ALA A 564 16.33 7.83 1.03
N GLY A 565 15.15 7.69 0.40
CA GLY A 565 14.78 8.36 -0.84
C GLY A 565 13.69 9.42 -0.63
N PHE A 566 13.88 10.58 -1.24
CA PHE A 566 13.09 11.78 -0.95
C PHE A 566 12.23 12.24 -2.13
N THR A 567 11.23 13.09 -1.87
CA THR A 567 10.26 13.62 -2.84
C THR A 567 10.89 14.43 -3.96
N GLU A 568 12.05 15.04 -3.72
CA GLU A 568 12.76 15.91 -4.67
C GLU A 568 13.77 15.15 -5.56
N GLY A 569 13.93 13.84 -5.36
CA GLY A 569 14.93 13.01 -6.07
C GLY A 569 16.25 12.81 -5.33
N THR A 570 16.41 13.42 -4.15
CA THR A 570 17.57 13.21 -3.28
C THR A 570 17.58 11.80 -2.69
N VAL A 571 18.78 11.20 -2.57
CA VAL A 571 19.01 9.91 -1.90
C VAL A 571 20.13 10.08 -0.87
N TYR A 572 19.81 9.82 0.40
CA TYR A 572 20.80 9.69 1.47
C TYR A 572 21.14 8.21 1.69
N ILE A 573 22.41 7.95 2.00
CA ILE A 573 22.85 6.72 2.66
C ILE A 573 23.23 7.11 4.07
N LEU A 574 22.59 6.47 5.06
CA LEU A 574 22.71 6.79 6.47
C LEU A 574 23.28 5.59 7.24
N ASP A 575 23.96 5.86 8.36
CA ASP A 575 24.24 4.83 9.36
C ASP A 575 22.92 4.34 9.99
N ALA A 576 22.78 3.02 10.15
CA ALA A 576 21.57 2.37 10.65
C ALA A 576 21.17 2.73 12.09
N MET A 577 22.11 3.22 12.90
CA MET A 577 22.03 3.34 14.36
C MET A 577 22.18 4.78 14.86
N SER A 578 22.94 5.66 14.17
CA SER A 578 23.00 7.10 14.45
C SER A 578 22.10 7.94 13.53
N LEU A 579 21.73 7.41 12.36
CA LEU A 579 21.12 8.16 11.24
C LEU A 579 21.98 9.30 10.70
N GLU A 580 23.28 9.34 10.97
CA GLU A 580 24.23 10.30 10.37
C GLU A 580 24.50 9.95 8.90
N ASN A 581 25.05 10.89 8.11
CA ASN A 581 25.32 10.63 6.71
C ASN A 581 26.54 9.69 6.57
N GLY A 582 26.38 8.56 5.84
CA GLY A 582 27.49 7.67 5.48
C GLY A 582 28.39 8.21 4.35
N ILE A 583 28.01 9.33 3.73
CA ILE A 583 28.77 10.08 2.71
C ILE A 583 28.63 11.59 2.96
N PRO A 584 29.64 12.43 2.63
CA PRO A 584 29.60 13.86 2.97
C PRO A 584 28.41 14.61 2.34
N GLU A 585 28.16 14.37 1.04
CA GLU A 585 27.06 14.95 0.28
C GLU A 585 26.06 13.85 -0.12
N PRO A 586 24.74 14.10 -0.06
CA PRO A 586 23.73 13.17 -0.56
C PRO A 586 23.68 13.14 -2.09
N PHE A 587 23.21 12.04 -2.66
CA PHE A 587 23.06 11.93 -4.11
C PHE A 587 21.84 12.71 -4.61
N ASN A 588 22.01 13.52 -5.65
CA ASN A 588 21.01 14.45 -6.20
C ASN A 588 20.84 14.29 -7.74
N TYR A 589 21.01 13.06 -8.24
CA TYR A 589 20.97 12.74 -9.68
C TYR A 589 19.56 12.56 -10.25
N SER A 590 18.55 12.25 -9.42
CA SER A 590 17.15 12.38 -9.82
C SER A 590 16.64 13.78 -9.45
N ARG A 591 15.56 14.20 -10.13
CA ARG A 591 14.86 15.48 -9.94
C ARG A 591 13.39 15.29 -9.53
N THR A 592 13.04 14.08 -9.10
CA THR A 592 11.66 13.65 -8.82
C THR A 592 11.62 12.52 -7.81
N SER A 593 10.50 12.42 -7.08
CA SER A 593 10.29 11.50 -5.96
C SER A 593 10.85 10.09 -6.18
N VAL A 594 11.72 9.67 -5.26
CA VAL A 594 12.39 8.36 -5.27
C VAL A 594 11.41 7.31 -4.75
N THR A 595 10.69 6.68 -5.67
CA THR A 595 9.61 5.72 -5.38
C THR A 595 10.10 4.40 -4.79
N HIS A 596 11.26 3.89 -5.22
CA HIS A 596 11.84 2.63 -4.72
C HIS A 596 13.34 2.77 -4.48
N ILE A 597 13.85 2.03 -3.49
CA ILE A 597 15.28 1.77 -3.28
C ILE A 597 15.43 0.26 -3.02
N SER A 598 16.48 -0.34 -3.56
CA SER A 598 16.88 -1.73 -3.31
C SER A 598 18.40 -1.81 -3.18
N PHE A 599 18.90 -2.69 -2.30
CA PHE A 599 20.33 -3.02 -2.18
C PHE A 599 20.58 -4.42 -2.75
N SER A 600 21.78 -4.66 -3.28
CA SER A 600 22.21 -6.01 -3.63
C SER A 600 22.43 -6.87 -2.40
N HIS A 601 22.25 -8.18 -2.55
CA HIS A 601 22.46 -9.20 -1.50
C HIS A 601 23.84 -9.14 -0.81
N ASN A 602 24.84 -8.54 -1.45
CA ASN A 602 26.21 -8.37 -0.97
C ASN A 602 26.55 -6.93 -0.53
N SER A 603 25.55 -6.04 -0.40
CA SER A 603 25.68 -4.59 -0.12
C SER A 603 26.56 -3.76 -1.07
N GLN A 604 27.11 -4.33 -2.15
CA GLN A 604 28.03 -3.61 -3.04
C GLN A 604 27.33 -2.66 -4.01
N TYR A 605 26.04 -2.85 -4.27
CA TYR A 605 25.23 -2.03 -5.15
C TYR A 605 23.95 -1.57 -4.45
N MET A 606 23.48 -0.38 -4.85
CA MET A 606 22.17 0.17 -4.52
C MET A 606 21.54 0.63 -5.83
N ALA A 607 20.26 0.35 -6.03
CA ALA A 607 19.48 0.85 -7.14
C ALA A 607 18.28 1.64 -6.62
N THR A 608 17.92 2.71 -7.33
CA THR A 608 16.74 3.52 -7.01
C THR A 608 15.89 3.72 -8.26
N ALA A 609 14.58 3.92 -8.09
CA ALA A 609 13.65 4.21 -9.17
C ALA A 609 12.81 5.45 -8.86
N ASP A 610 12.72 6.38 -9.82
CA ASP A 610 12.01 7.65 -9.65
C ASP A 610 10.65 7.72 -10.37
N ALA A 611 9.86 8.72 -9.98
CA ALA A 611 8.56 9.01 -10.58
C ALA A 611 8.62 9.40 -12.07
N ASN A 612 9.80 9.73 -12.62
CA ASN A 612 10.05 9.95 -14.05
C ASN A 612 10.43 8.68 -14.83
N PHE A 613 10.33 7.52 -14.18
CA PHE A 613 10.56 6.18 -14.75
C PHE A 613 12.04 5.90 -15.05
N THR A 614 12.93 6.58 -14.33
CA THR A 614 14.39 6.38 -14.37
C THR A 614 14.81 5.41 -13.29
N VAL A 615 15.67 4.44 -13.64
CA VAL A 615 16.45 3.66 -12.69
C VAL A 615 17.84 4.25 -12.61
N ALA A 616 18.34 4.49 -11.39
CA ALA A 616 19.71 4.91 -11.11
C ALA A 616 20.43 3.83 -10.27
N VAL A 617 21.71 3.61 -10.54
CA VAL A 617 22.55 2.62 -9.86
C VAL A 617 23.75 3.30 -9.24
N TYR A 618 24.08 2.85 -8.03
CA TYR A 618 25.18 3.29 -7.18
C TYR A 618 25.97 2.05 -6.76
N MET A 619 27.27 2.19 -6.55
CA MET A 619 28.15 1.10 -6.16
C MET A 619 29.14 1.53 -5.08
N VAL A 620 29.54 0.60 -4.24
CA VAL A 620 30.68 0.76 -3.33
C VAL A 620 31.98 0.62 -4.12
N LYS A 621 32.91 1.56 -3.94
CA LYS A 621 34.32 1.41 -4.34
C LYS A 621 35.22 1.57 -3.13
N VAL A 622 36.35 0.87 -3.15
CA VAL A 622 37.38 1.02 -2.11
C VAL A 622 38.36 2.10 -2.54
N ARG A 623 38.43 3.20 -1.81
CA ARG A 623 39.43 4.27 -1.97
C ARG A 623 40.19 4.42 -0.66
N ASN A 624 41.53 4.42 -0.71
CA ASN A 624 42.38 4.57 0.49
C ASN A 624 41.98 3.64 1.65
N SER A 625 41.67 2.38 1.33
CA SER A 625 41.15 1.34 2.25
C SER A 625 39.78 1.62 2.91
N GLN A 626 39.07 2.68 2.50
CA GLN A 626 37.69 2.98 2.94
C GLN A 626 36.67 2.57 1.87
N ARG A 627 35.53 2.00 2.28
CA ARG A 627 34.36 1.78 1.41
C ARG A 627 33.65 3.12 1.21
N VAL A 628 33.55 3.60 -0.03
CA VAL A 628 32.86 4.85 -0.40
C VAL A 628 31.80 4.55 -1.46
N TRP A 629 30.59 5.09 -1.29
CA TRP A 629 29.54 4.98 -2.29
C TRP A 629 29.75 5.97 -3.43
N GLU A 630 29.69 5.49 -4.67
CA GLU A 630 29.73 6.29 -5.89
C GLU A 630 28.49 6.03 -6.75
N TYR A 631 27.98 7.06 -7.40
CA TYR A 631 27.01 6.90 -8.48
C TYR A 631 27.67 6.26 -9.71
N LEU A 632 27.05 5.20 -10.23
CA LEU A 632 27.48 4.51 -11.44
C LEU A 632 26.81 5.14 -12.66
N ALA A 633 25.49 4.96 -12.82
CA ALA A 633 24.76 5.33 -14.01
C ALA A 633 23.25 5.46 -13.78
N ARG A 634 22.51 5.98 -14.77
CA ARG A 634 21.04 6.03 -14.78
C ARG A 634 20.51 5.82 -16.19
N LEU A 635 19.33 5.21 -16.29
CA LEU A 635 18.60 5.02 -17.55
C LEU A 635 17.11 5.27 -17.36
N ARG A 636 16.46 5.97 -18.29
CA ARG A 636 14.99 6.04 -18.35
C ARG A 636 14.46 4.74 -18.96
N SER A 637 14.27 3.74 -18.12
CA SER A 637 13.98 2.37 -18.56
C SER A 637 12.52 2.16 -18.98
N HIS A 638 11.57 2.87 -18.36
CA HIS A 638 10.14 2.65 -18.61
C HIS A 638 9.41 3.88 -19.17
N ARG A 639 8.27 3.59 -19.81
CA ARG A 639 7.31 4.57 -20.35
C ARG A 639 6.17 4.89 -19.38
N GLN A 640 6.02 4.10 -18.31
CA GLN A 640 5.08 4.32 -17.22
C GLN A 640 5.72 4.04 -15.85
N SER A 641 4.99 4.30 -14.76
CA SER A 641 5.42 4.13 -13.38
C SER A 641 6.07 2.76 -13.12
N ILE A 642 7.28 2.78 -12.54
CA ILE A 642 7.97 1.58 -12.05
C ILE A 642 7.22 1.03 -10.84
N ARG A 643 7.04 -0.29 -10.81
CA ARG A 643 6.23 -1.04 -9.84
C ARG A 643 7.04 -1.96 -8.93
N SER A 644 8.15 -2.49 -9.43
CA SER A 644 9.11 -3.22 -8.60
C SER A 644 10.53 -2.93 -9.09
N LEU A 645 11.48 -2.93 -8.16
CA LEU A 645 12.91 -2.81 -8.39
C LEU A 645 13.60 -3.81 -7.45
N LEU A 646 14.17 -4.87 -8.00
CA LEU A 646 14.73 -5.99 -7.24
C LEU A 646 16.16 -6.28 -7.64
N PHE A 647 17.01 -6.48 -6.64
CA PHE A 647 18.17 -7.34 -6.82
C PHE A 647 17.80 -8.81 -6.67
N GLY A 648 18.53 -9.67 -7.37
CA GLY A 648 18.61 -11.11 -7.15
C GLY A 648 20.06 -11.57 -7.27
N VAL A 649 20.24 -12.85 -7.55
CA VAL A 649 21.55 -13.51 -7.67
C VAL A 649 21.60 -14.30 -8.98
N HIS A 650 22.71 -14.22 -9.71
CA HIS A 650 23.01 -15.15 -10.81
C HIS A 650 23.46 -16.50 -10.23
N LEU A 651 22.85 -17.60 -10.66
CA LEU A 651 23.01 -18.92 -10.04
C LEU A 651 24.45 -19.45 -10.16
N ASP A 652 25.09 -19.19 -11.30
CA ASP A 652 26.39 -19.76 -11.65
C ASP A 652 27.58 -18.95 -11.10
N SER A 653 27.40 -17.63 -10.91
CA SER A 653 28.47 -16.71 -10.48
C SER A 653 28.28 -16.08 -9.10
N ASN A 654 27.09 -16.21 -8.49
CA ASN A 654 26.70 -15.52 -7.25
C ASN A 654 26.79 -13.96 -7.35
N GLU A 655 26.70 -13.42 -8.57
CA GLU A 655 26.74 -11.97 -8.81
C GLU A 655 25.34 -11.34 -8.71
N PRO A 656 25.25 -10.05 -8.32
CA PRO A 656 23.99 -9.36 -8.19
C PRO A 656 23.36 -9.07 -9.56
N ARG A 657 22.17 -9.62 -9.82
CA ARG A 657 21.35 -9.25 -10.99
C ARG A 657 20.34 -8.17 -10.59
N LEU A 658 20.11 -7.17 -11.43
CA LEU A 658 19.11 -6.11 -11.20
C LEU A 658 17.95 -6.25 -12.18
N LEU A 659 16.73 -6.19 -11.65
CA LEU A 659 15.48 -6.23 -12.41
C LEU A 659 14.59 -5.04 -12.07
N SER A 660 13.93 -4.47 -13.07
CA SER A 660 12.86 -3.47 -12.91
C SER A 660 11.59 -3.92 -13.65
N LEU A 661 10.44 -3.56 -13.09
CA LEU A 661 9.13 -3.91 -13.63
C LEU A 661 8.29 -2.63 -13.77
N GLY A 662 7.82 -2.33 -14.98
CA GLY A 662 7.02 -1.16 -15.28
C GLY A 662 5.53 -1.46 -15.50
N ARG A 663 4.69 -0.47 -15.21
CA ARG A 663 3.24 -0.53 -15.53
C ARG A 663 2.97 -0.62 -17.05
N ASP A 664 3.98 -0.32 -17.88
CA ASP A 664 3.96 -0.55 -19.33
C ASP A 664 3.98 -2.04 -19.73
N ARG A 665 4.11 -2.95 -18.76
CA ARG A 665 4.19 -4.42 -18.87
C ARG A 665 5.58 -4.94 -19.28
N LEU A 666 6.60 -4.08 -19.21
CA LEU A 666 7.98 -4.46 -19.44
C LEU A 666 8.64 -4.91 -18.14
N LEU A 667 9.36 -6.03 -18.20
CA LEU A 667 10.36 -6.50 -17.25
C LEU A 667 11.73 -6.28 -17.90
N ILE A 668 12.59 -5.51 -17.25
CA ILE A 668 13.91 -5.14 -17.78
C ILE A 668 15.00 -5.67 -16.86
N GLU A 669 16.01 -6.30 -17.44
CA GLU A 669 17.21 -6.77 -16.73
C GLU A 669 18.44 -5.96 -17.17
N TYR A 670 19.33 -5.65 -16.23
CA TYR A 670 20.48 -4.77 -16.48
C TYR A 670 21.81 -5.53 -16.37
N ASN A 671 22.72 -5.28 -17.31
CA ASN A 671 24.08 -5.81 -17.22
C ASN A 671 24.94 -4.91 -16.32
N LEU A 672 25.00 -5.23 -15.03
CA LEU A 672 25.79 -4.44 -14.06
C LEU A 672 27.31 -4.54 -14.29
N LEU A 673 27.79 -5.60 -14.97
CA LEU A 673 29.21 -5.80 -15.25
C LEU A 673 29.68 -5.03 -16.49
N GLY A 674 28.83 -4.93 -17.53
CA GLY A 674 29.09 -4.11 -18.71
C GLY A 674 28.80 -2.62 -18.50
N SER A 675 28.00 -2.29 -17.48
CA SER A 675 27.69 -0.90 -17.11
C SER A 675 28.91 -0.14 -16.57
N TYR A 676 29.07 1.11 -17.01
CA TYR A 676 30.16 1.99 -16.61
C TYR A 676 29.64 3.40 -16.26
N LYS A 677 30.53 4.33 -15.92
CA LYS A 677 30.11 5.65 -15.45
C LYS A 677 29.24 6.37 -16.48
N ASN A 678 28.03 6.77 -16.06
CA ASN A 678 26.95 7.35 -16.86
C ASN A 678 26.28 6.42 -17.90
N HIS A 679 26.65 5.14 -18.01
CA HIS A 679 26.06 4.18 -18.95
C HIS A 679 25.56 2.92 -18.22
N LEU A 680 24.24 2.77 -18.12
CA LEU A 680 23.58 1.60 -17.55
C LEU A 680 23.08 0.73 -18.72
N GLU A 681 23.73 -0.41 -18.93
CA GLU A 681 23.44 -1.34 -20.03
C GLU A 681 22.23 -2.22 -19.70
N VAL A 682 21.39 -2.49 -20.71
CA VAL A 682 20.24 -3.40 -20.62
C VAL A 682 20.62 -4.74 -21.22
N LEU A 683 20.38 -5.82 -20.45
CA LEU A 683 20.63 -7.20 -20.85
C LEU A 683 19.42 -7.81 -21.57
N ASP A 684 18.21 -7.54 -21.09
CA ASP A 684 16.95 -8.14 -21.58
C ASP A 684 15.76 -7.20 -21.37
N ILE A 685 14.76 -7.29 -22.25
CA ILE A 685 13.47 -6.59 -22.16
C ILE A 685 12.37 -7.58 -22.54
N HIS A 686 11.64 -8.07 -21.54
CA HIS A 686 10.56 -9.05 -21.69
C HIS A 686 9.19 -8.42 -21.43
N GLN A 687 8.17 -8.77 -22.21
CA GLN A 687 6.78 -8.32 -21.97
C GLN A 687 6.01 -9.38 -21.18
N THR A 688 5.39 -8.99 -20.06
CA THR A 688 4.81 -9.92 -19.07
C THR A 688 3.32 -10.25 -19.26
N ASP A 689 2.58 -9.43 -20.00
CA ASP A 689 1.13 -9.57 -20.21
C ASP A 689 0.71 -8.72 -21.43
N GLN A 690 -0.30 -9.14 -22.19
CA GLN A 690 -0.87 -8.37 -23.30
C GLN A 690 -1.99 -7.43 -22.83
N GLY A 691 -2.76 -7.80 -21.79
CA GLY A 691 -3.98 -7.10 -21.38
C GLY A 691 -3.89 -6.34 -20.05
N ASN A 692 -3.34 -6.97 -19.01
CA ASN A 692 -3.26 -6.42 -17.66
C ASN A 692 -1.92 -5.72 -17.43
N TYR A 693 -1.89 -4.66 -16.63
CA TYR A 693 -0.60 -4.14 -16.16
C TYR A 693 -0.13 -4.92 -14.92
N PRO A 694 1.18 -5.19 -14.77
CA PRO A 694 1.71 -5.80 -13.56
C PRO A 694 1.64 -4.80 -12.38
N THR A 695 1.44 -5.33 -11.18
CA THR A 695 1.31 -4.55 -9.94
C THR A 695 2.53 -4.70 -9.03
N CYS A 696 3.08 -5.91 -8.89
CA CYS A 696 4.33 -6.17 -8.18
C CYS A 696 5.05 -7.42 -8.69
N MET A 697 6.32 -7.55 -8.34
CA MET A 697 7.17 -8.73 -8.61
C MET A 697 8.01 -9.05 -7.38
N ILE A 698 8.24 -10.34 -7.11
CA ILE A 698 9.20 -10.87 -6.13
C ILE A 698 9.88 -12.14 -6.67
N TRP A 699 11.00 -12.54 -6.05
CA TRP A 699 11.55 -13.88 -6.21
C TRP A 699 10.67 -14.91 -5.51
N TYR A 700 10.26 -15.95 -6.23
CA TYR A 700 9.53 -17.08 -5.66
C TYR A 700 10.50 -17.97 -4.85
N PRO A 701 10.10 -18.49 -3.68
CA PRO A 701 10.96 -19.40 -2.91
C PRO A 701 11.30 -20.69 -3.69
N PRO A 702 12.48 -21.29 -3.46
CA PRO A 702 12.89 -22.54 -4.11
C PRO A 702 12.13 -23.76 -3.54
N LEU A 703 10.84 -23.85 -3.90
CA LEU A 703 9.94 -24.98 -3.60
C LEU A 703 9.93 -26.03 -4.72
N THR A 704 10.57 -25.72 -5.83
CA THR A 704 10.60 -26.49 -7.10
C THR A 704 12.03 -26.54 -7.60
N LYS A 705 12.32 -27.51 -8.49
CA LYS A 705 13.61 -27.59 -9.21
C LYS A 705 13.88 -26.36 -10.08
N GLU A 706 12.82 -25.82 -10.72
CA GLU A 706 12.88 -24.52 -11.38
C GLU A 706 12.75 -23.38 -10.36
N LEU A 707 13.40 -22.25 -10.66
CA LEU A 707 13.30 -20.99 -9.92
C LEU A 707 12.44 -19.99 -10.69
N PHE A 708 11.64 -19.22 -9.96
CA PHE A 708 10.62 -18.35 -10.56
C PHE A 708 10.69 -16.91 -10.06
N LEU A 709 10.35 -15.98 -10.95
CA LEU A 709 9.81 -14.67 -10.60
C LEU A 709 8.30 -14.81 -10.48
N LEU A 710 7.75 -14.42 -9.33
CA LEU A 710 6.31 -14.31 -9.13
C LEU A 710 5.90 -12.87 -9.45
N ILE A 711 4.97 -12.70 -10.39
CA ILE A 711 4.44 -11.40 -10.83
C ILE A 711 2.93 -11.38 -10.63
N SER A 712 2.44 -10.38 -9.90
CA SER A 712 1.01 -10.11 -9.75
C SER A 712 0.56 -9.08 -10.80
N ASN A 713 -0.68 -9.20 -11.29
CA ASN A 713 -1.25 -8.24 -12.25
C ASN A 713 -2.60 -7.65 -11.82
N SER A 714 -3.05 -6.62 -12.54
CA SER A 714 -4.33 -5.94 -12.31
C SER A 714 -5.57 -6.82 -12.59
N GLY A 715 -5.41 -7.99 -13.20
CA GLY A 715 -6.46 -8.98 -13.46
C GLY A 715 -6.67 -9.98 -12.32
N TYR A 716 -6.11 -9.72 -11.13
CA TYR A 716 -6.07 -10.64 -9.98
C TYR A 716 -5.38 -11.97 -10.29
N LYS A 717 -4.41 -11.98 -11.22
CA LYS A 717 -3.58 -13.16 -11.51
C LYS A 717 -2.21 -13.04 -10.88
N VAL A 718 -1.67 -14.21 -10.56
CA VAL A 718 -0.28 -14.40 -10.15
C VAL A 718 0.36 -15.32 -11.18
N LYS A 719 1.27 -14.78 -11.99
CA LYS A 719 2.05 -15.53 -12.98
C LYS A 719 3.39 -15.95 -12.37
N LEU A 720 3.83 -17.18 -12.65
CA LEU A 720 5.17 -17.67 -12.34
C LEU A 720 6.01 -17.74 -13.62
N PHE A 721 7.04 -16.89 -13.71
CA PHE A 721 7.96 -16.83 -14.85
C PHE A 721 9.29 -17.47 -14.49
N ASN A 722 9.83 -18.37 -15.33
CA ASN A 722 11.15 -18.97 -15.11
C ASN A 722 12.23 -17.87 -15.02
N SER A 723 13.06 -17.92 -13.98
CA SER A 723 14.06 -16.88 -13.66
C SER A 723 15.11 -16.65 -14.74
N THR A 724 15.27 -17.60 -15.66
CA THR A 724 16.34 -17.67 -16.66
C THR A 724 15.76 -17.54 -18.07
N THR A 725 14.73 -18.32 -18.43
CA THR A 725 14.14 -18.30 -19.78
C THR A 725 13.03 -17.26 -19.96
N LYS A 726 12.56 -16.62 -18.89
CA LYS A 726 11.40 -15.70 -18.86
C LYS A 726 10.08 -16.33 -19.38
N MET A 727 10.02 -17.64 -19.61
CA MET A 727 8.77 -18.33 -19.98
C MET A 727 7.80 -18.35 -18.81
N CYS A 728 6.52 -18.07 -19.04
CA CYS A 728 5.49 -18.36 -18.04
C CYS A 728 5.34 -19.88 -17.88
N ARG A 729 5.30 -20.36 -16.63
CA ARG A 729 5.05 -21.76 -16.29
C ARG A 729 3.67 -21.99 -15.71
N LYS A 730 3.09 -21.01 -15.01
CA LYS A 730 1.74 -21.09 -14.42
C LYS A 730 1.10 -19.71 -14.36
N THR A 731 -0.18 -19.62 -14.71
CA THR A 731 -1.03 -18.46 -14.41
C THR A 731 -2.08 -18.89 -13.39
N LEU A 732 -2.06 -18.27 -12.21
CA LEU A 732 -2.85 -18.69 -11.05
C LEU A 732 -3.83 -17.58 -10.62
N LEU A 733 -4.97 -17.96 -10.05
CA LEU A 733 -5.87 -17.00 -9.41
C LEU A 733 -5.24 -16.50 -8.10
N GLY A 734 -5.02 -15.19 -8.02
CA GLY A 734 -4.52 -14.52 -6.82
C GLY A 734 -5.63 -14.16 -5.82
N PRO A 735 -5.28 -13.64 -4.63
CA PRO A 735 -6.25 -13.26 -3.60
C PRO A 735 -7.27 -12.22 -4.08
N VAL A 736 -8.57 -12.56 -4.08
CA VAL A 736 -9.67 -11.74 -4.63
C VAL A 736 -10.37 -10.93 -3.53
N PHE A 737 -9.63 -10.02 -2.88
CA PHE A 737 -10.10 -9.23 -1.72
C PHE A 737 -10.41 -7.76 -2.08
N GLY A 738 -11.26 -7.54 -3.09
CA GLY A 738 -11.79 -6.21 -3.45
C GLY A 738 -10.88 -5.32 -4.30
N SER A 739 -9.55 -5.43 -4.18
CA SER A 739 -8.59 -4.91 -5.16
C SER A 739 -7.48 -5.93 -5.45
N PRO A 740 -6.81 -5.85 -6.61
CA PRO A 740 -5.62 -6.66 -6.90
C PRO A 740 -4.51 -6.40 -5.89
N VAL A 741 -3.64 -7.38 -5.71
CA VAL A 741 -2.44 -7.29 -4.86
C VAL A 741 -1.48 -6.21 -5.40
N GLU A 742 -0.98 -5.34 -4.52
CA GLU A 742 -0.12 -4.19 -4.90
C GLU A 742 1.32 -4.31 -4.37
N GLN A 743 1.57 -5.03 -3.26
CA GLN A 743 2.92 -5.40 -2.82
C GLN A 743 2.90 -6.79 -2.19
N VAL A 744 4.00 -7.52 -2.35
CA VAL A 744 4.21 -8.89 -1.83
C VAL A 744 5.57 -8.98 -1.15
N GLN A 745 5.67 -9.75 -0.06
CA GLN A 745 6.93 -10.17 0.56
C GLN A 745 6.84 -11.64 1.04
N VAL A 746 7.92 -12.40 0.92
CA VAL A 746 8.02 -13.77 1.46
C VAL A 746 8.34 -13.72 2.96
N LEU A 747 7.68 -14.53 3.78
CA LEU A 747 8.02 -14.63 5.21
C LEU A 747 9.41 -15.24 5.40
N PRO A 748 10.33 -14.58 6.13
CA PRO A 748 11.68 -15.10 6.36
C PRO A 748 11.60 -16.29 7.32
N VAL A 749 12.36 -17.32 6.99
CA VAL A 749 12.37 -18.63 7.66
C VAL A 749 13.71 -18.87 8.35
N LYS A 750 13.70 -19.55 9.51
CA LYS A 750 14.88 -19.76 10.35
C LYS A 750 15.27 -21.22 10.56
N THR A 751 14.31 -22.12 10.56
CA THR A 751 14.51 -23.53 10.92
C THR A 751 14.42 -24.42 9.66
N ALA A 752 15.24 -25.47 9.57
CA ALA A 752 15.15 -26.39 8.43
C ALA A 752 13.77 -27.08 8.30
N MET A 753 13.07 -27.34 9.42
CA MET A 753 11.70 -27.87 9.41
C MET A 753 10.66 -26.90 8.82
N GLU A 754 10.95 -25.60 8.80
CA GLU A 754 10.11 -24.57 8.17
C GLU A 754 10.36 -24.48 6.63
N LEU A 755 11.15 -25.39 6.04
CA LEU A 755 11.34 -25.50 4.59
C LEU A 755 10.13 -26.09 3.87
N GLU A 756 9.41 -27.02 4.49
CA GLU A 756 8.30 -27.75 3.86
C GLU A 756 7.07 -26.89 3.58
N ARG A 757 6.87 -25.79 4.34
CA ARG A 757 5.74 -24.88 4.19
C ARG A 757 6.21 -23.43 4.20
N ARG A 758 6.24 -22.82 3.02
CA ARG A 758 6.53 -21.38 2.86
C ARG A 758 5.24 -20.56 2.86
N TYR A 759 5.37 -19.31 3.29
CA TYR A 759 4.28 -18.37 3.40
C TYR A 759 4.64 -17.04 2.76
N LEU A 760 3.63 -16.38 2.20
CA LEU A 760 3.72 -15.12 1.49
C LEU A 760 2.75 -14.13 2.13
N VAL A 761 3.23 -12.90 2.37
CA VAL A 761 2.39 -11.78 2.82
C VAL A 761 2.13 -10.88 1.64
N PHE A 762 0.89 -10.41 1.52
CA PHE A 762 0.51 -9.43 0.53
C PHE A 762 -0.20 -8.24 1.18
N ILE A 763 -0.10 -7.09 0.54
CA ILE A 763 -1.06 -5.99 0.71
C ILE A 763 -1.75 -5.73 -0.63
N ASN A 764 -3.01 -5.34 -0.55
CA ASN A 764 -3.72 -4.70 -1.64
C ASN A 764 -4.02 -3.25 -1.23
N ARG A 765 -5.02 -2.60 -1.84
CA ARG A 765 -5.32 -1.18 -1.59
C ARG A 765 -5.56 -0.87 -0.11
N ASP A 766 -6.27 -1.72 0.63
CA ASP A 766 -6.71 -1.42 2.00
C ASP A 766 -6.53 -2.55 3.02
N LYS A 767 -6.20 -3.77 2.56
CA LYS A 767 -6.08 -4.99 3.36
C LYS A 767 -4.66 -5.55 3.32
N VAL A 768 -4.29 -6.24 4.41
CA VAL A 768 -3.09 -7.09 4.52
C VAL A 768 -3.52 -8.54 4.65
N GLY A 769 -2.78 -9.46 4.04
CA GLY A 769 -3.16 -10.87 4.01
C GLY A 769 -1.99 -11.85 3.95
N LEU A 770 -2.31 -13.11 4.21
CA LEU A 770 -1.42 -14.26 4.15
C LEU A 770 -1.85 -15.21 3.03
N GLN A 771 -0.86 -15.86 2.43
CA GLN A 771 -0.98 -16.86 1.38
C GLN A 771 -0.05 -18.03 1.73
N ILE A 772 -0.58 -19.25 1.82
CA ILE A 772 0.22 -20.48 1.88
C ILE A 772 0.82 -20.76 0.49
N LEU A 773 2.10 -21.15 0.44
CA LEU A 773 2.76 -21.64 -0.77
C LEU A 773 2.85 -23.18 -0.75
N PRO A 774 2.83 -23.85 -1.93
CA PRO A 774 2.68 -23.28 -3.27
C PRO A 774 1.27 -22.72 -3.53
N ILE A 775 1.21 -21.68 -4.34
CA ILE A 775 -0.03 -21.10 -4.87
C ILE A 775 -0.59 -22.06 -5.93
N ASP A 776 -1.90 -22.28 -5.88
CA ASP A 776 -2.67 -23.19 -6.73
C ASP A 776 -4.05 -22.64 -7.11
N GLY A 777 -4.43 -21.47 -6.57
CA GLY A 777 -5.78 -20.88 -6.70
C GLY A 777 -6.78 -21.30 -5.63
N ASN A 778 -6.38 -22.11 -4.63
CA ASN A 778 -7.25 -22.52 -3.52
C ASN A 778 -7.61 -21.32 -2.63
N PRO A 779 -8.90 -20.95 -2.47
CA PRO A 779 -9.29 -19.78 -1.69
C PRO A 779 -8.97 -19.90 -0.20
N HIS A 780 -9.05 -21.11 0.39
CA HIS A 780 -8.82 -21.35 1.81
C HIS A 780 -7.34 -21.26 2.21
N LYS A 781 -6.41 -21.31 1.25
CA LYS A 781 -4.98 -20.99 1.48
C LYS A 781 -4.71 -19.50 1.68
N THR A 782 -5.75 -18.65 1.63
CA THR A 782 -5.63 -17.19 1.69
C THR A 782 -6.53 -16.61 2.78
N CYS A 783 -6.04 -15.57 3.47
CA CYS A 783 -6.87 -14.73 4.33
C CYS A 783 -6.40 -13.28 4.24
N ALA A 784 -7.30 -12.31 4.39
CA ALA A 784 -6.96 -10.89 4.44
C ALA A 784 -7.82 -10.15 5.47
N ILE A 785 -7.28 -9.07 6.03
CA ILE A 785 -7.95 -8.20 6.99
C ILE A 785 -7.67 -6.73 6.66
N VAL A 786 -8.68 -5.86 6.85
CA VAL A 786 -8.55 -4.42 6.62
C VAL A 786 -7.52 -3.83 7.57
N CYS A 787 -6.52 -3.13 7.03
CA CYS A 787 -5.47 -2.48 7.81
C CYS A 787 -5.54 -0.95 7.71
N HIS A 788 -5.77 -0.40 6.51
CA HIS A 788 -5.75 1.04 6.25
C HIS A 788 -6.82 1.44 5.22
N PRO A 789 -8.05 1.80 5.66
CA PRO A 789 -9.17 2.10 4.75
C PRO A 789 -8.92 3.23 3.73
N ASN A 790 -8.01 4.15 4.02
CA ASN A 790 -7.63 5.23 3.11
C ASN A 790 -6.62 4.80 2.02
N GLY A 791 -5.95 3.66 2.18
CA GLY A 791 -4.83 3.23 1.35
C GLY A 791 -3.65 2.72 2.18
N VAL A 792 -3.06 1.59 1.80
CA VAL A 792 -1.76 1.14 2.31
C VAL A 792 -0.64 1.79 1.49
N ALA A 793 0.31 2.44 2.16
CA ALA A 793 1.47 3.08 1.51
C ALA A 793 2.68 2.15 1.38
N GLY A 794 2.79 1.12 2.25
CA GLY A 794 3.84 0.11 2.18
C GLY A 794 3.81 -0.90 3.31
N MET A 795 4.56 -1.99 3.13
CA MET A 795 4.70 -3.10 4.07
C MET A 795 6.17 -3.39 4.41
N ALA A 796 6.44 -3.88 5.63
CA ALA A 796 7.72 -4.45 6.02
C ALA A 796 7.53 -5.69 6.92
N LEU A 797 8.44 -6.67 6.84
CA LEU A 797 8.44 -7.88 7.66
C LEU A 797 9.55 -7.86 8.71
N SER A 798 9.26 -8.38 9.90
CA SER A 798 10.28 -8.65 10.91
C SER A 798 11.27 -9.74 10.45
N TYR A 799 12.53 -9.62 10.89
CA TYR A 799 13.62 -10.61 10.71
C TYR A 799 13.34 -12.04 11.19
N ASN A 800 12.14 -12.33 11.69
CA ASN A 800 11.71 -13.63 12.16
C ASN A 800 10.27 -14.00 11.76
N GLY A 801 9.67 -13.28 10.80
CA GLY A 801 8.35 -13.55 10.23
C GLY A 801 7.15 -13.36 11.17
N HIS A 802 7.37 -13.37 12.48
CA HIS A 802 6.32 -13.30 13.50
C HIS A 802 5.53 -11.99 13.50
N TYR A 803 6.10 -10.90 12.98
CA TYR A 803 5.41 -9.63 12.79
C TYR A 803 5.47 -9.10 11.35
N ILE A 804 4.33 -8.58 10.90
CA ILE A 804 4.16 -7.75 9.70
C ILE A 804 3.89 -6.31 10.17
N PHE A 805 4.41 -5.34 9.43
CA PHE A 805 4.11 -3.92 9.62
C PHE A 805 3.51 -3.34 8.34
N THR A 806 2.44 -2.56 8.48
CA THR A 806 1.78 -1.84 7.38
C THR A 806 1.74 -0.35 7.69
N ALA A 807 1.99 0.51 6.70
CA ALA A 807 1.86 1.96 6.83
C ALA A 807 0.65 2.47 6.04
N GLY A 808 -0.13 3.38 6.61
CA GLY A 808 -1.38 3.87 6.02
C GLY A 808 -1.31 5.23 5.32
N GLY A 809 -0.10 5.72 5.02
CA GLY A 809 0.11 6.98 4.33
C GLY A 809 -0.61 8.14 5.03
N GLN A 810 -1.69 8.60 4.41
CA GLN A 810 -2.51 9.74 4.83
C GLN A 810 -3.31 9.51 6.14
N ASP A 811 -3.40 8.28 6.66
CA ASP A 811 -4.03 8.02 7.97
C ASP A 811 -3.10 8.23 9.18
N LEU A 812 -1.83 8.60 8.91
CA LEU A 812 -0.77 8.88 9.87
C LEU A 812 -0.41 7.71 10.81
N SER A 813 -0.69 6.47 10.40
CA SER A 813 -0.46 5.27 11.22
C SER A 813 0.47 4.23 10.61
N VAL A 814 1.13 3.47 11.49
CA VAL A 814 1.73 2.17 11.17
C VAL A 814 1.13 1.13 12.09
N VAL A 815 0.71 -0.02 11.57
CA VAL A 815 0.11 -1.11 12.33
C VAL A 815 1.04 -2.31 12.39
N GLN A 816 1.22 -2.89 13.57
CA GLN A 816 1.92 -4.15 13.78
C GLN A 816 0.92 -5.30 13.92
N TRP A 817 1.10 -6.32 13.08
CA TRP A 817 0.31 -7.55 13.06
C TRP A 817 1.18 -8.72 13.53
N GLU A 818 0.68 -9.52 14.45
CA GLU A 818 1.25 -10.81 14.84
C GLU A 818 0.71 -11.91 13.91
N VAL A 819 1.62 -12.75 13.43
CA VAL A 819 1.35 -13.80 12.45
C VAL A 819 1.13 -15.14 13.17
N ASN A 820 -0.03 -15.75 12.96
CA ASN A 820 -0.36 -17.09 13.44
C ASN A 820 -0.67 -18.03 12.27
N LEU A 821 0.34 -18.79 11.87
CA LEU A 821 0.27 -19.72 10.73
C LEU A 821 -0.74 -20.86 10.98
N SER A 822 -0.78 -21.39 12.21
CA SER A 822 -1.64 -22.53 12.58
C SER A 822 -3.15 -22.26 12.40
N ALA A 823 -3.56 -21.00 12.53
CA ALA A 823 -4.95 -20.58 12.30
C ALA A 823 -5.35 -20.71 10.81
N LEU A 824 -4.42 -20.37 9.90
CA LEU A 824 -4.64 -20.48 8.45
C LEU A 824 -4.54 -21.94 7.99
N GLU A 825 -3.62 -22.73 8.57
CA GLU A 825 -3.55 -24.17 8.32
C GLU A 825 -4.84 -24.89 8.74
N ALA A 826 -5.42 -24.53 9.89
CA ALA A 826 -6.72 -25.05 10.33
C ALA A 826 -7.86 -24.66 9.35
N ALA A 827 -7.86 -23.44 8.83
CA ALA A 827 -8.83 -23.01 7.82
C ALA A 827 -8.70 -23.81 6.50
N VAL A 828 -7.48 -24.11 6.06
CA VAL A 828 -7.24 -25.02 4.91
C VAL A 828 -7.78 -26.42 5.20
N SER A 829 -7.50 -27.00 6.37
CA SER A 829 -8.00 -28.33 6.74
C SER A 829 -9.53 -28.41 6.81
N LEU A 830 -10.21 -27.30 7.16
CA LEU A 830 -11.68 -27.21 7.15
C LEU A 830 -12.26 -26.98 5.74
N GLY A 831 -11.47 -26.42 4.81
CA GLY A 831 -11.86 -26.22 3.41
C GLY A 831 -11.88 -27.49 2.55
N GLY A 832 -11.32 -28.59 3.06
CA GLY A 832 -11.27 -29.88 2.37
C GLY A 832 -10.14 -30.03 1.36
N GLU A 833 -9.99 -31.25 0.85
CA GLU A 833 -8.86 -31.67 0.02
C GLU A 833 -9.20 -31.69 -1.50
N ASP A 834 -8.17 -31.81 -2.33
CA ASP A 834 -8.22 -31.84 -3.80
C ASP A 834 -9.11 -30.75 -4.45
N LEU A 835 -10.26 -31.15 -5.00
CA LEU A 835 -11.18 -30.27 -5.74
C LEU A 835 -12.23 -29.60 -4.84
N ILE A 836 -12.36 -30.00 -3.56
CA ILE A 836 -13.40 -29.50 -2.67
C ILE A 836 -13.37 -27.96 -2.53
N PRO A 837 -12.20 -27.31 -2.30
CA PRO A 837 -12.07 -25.85 -2.31
C PRO A 837 -12.51 -25.19 -3.62
N PHE A 838 -12.25 -25.85 -4.75
CA PHE A 838 -12.46 -25.30 -6.09
C PHE A 838 -13.93 -25.33 -6.52
N TYR A 839 -14.72 -26.30 -6.05
CA TYR A 839 -16.17 -26.30 -6.26
C TYR A 839 -16.86 -25.07 -5.63
N GLY A 840 -16.31 -24.51 -4.55
CA GLY A 840 -16.80 -23.25 -3.95
C GLY A 840 -16.66 -22.03 -4.86
N LEU A 841 -15.81 -22.10 -5.90
CA LEU A 841 -15.65 -21.06 -6.92
C LEU A 841 -16.63 -21.25 -8.11
N VAL A 842 -17.40 -22.33 -8.14
CA VAL A 842 -18.33 -22.68 -9.23
C VAL A 842 -19.76 -22.33 -8.85
N SER A 843 -20.52 -21.75 -9.78
CA SER A 843 -21.93 -21.36 -9.58
C SER A 843 -22.83 -22.58 -9.32
N GLY A 844 -23.22 -22.75 -8.05
CA GLY A 844 -23.99 -23.91 -7.59
C GLY A 844 -23.15 -25.13 -7.20
N GLY A 845 -21.82 -25.00 -7.16
CA GLY A 845 -20.91 -26.08 -6.77
C GLY A 845 -20.93 -27.29 -7.72
N ARG A 846 -20.40 -28.42 -7.23
CA ARG A 846 -20.27 -29.68 -8.00
C ARG A 846 -21.59 -30.21 -8.56
N GLU A 847 -22.69 -30.05 -7.84
CA GLU A 847 -24.00 -30.53 -8.31
C GLU A 847 -24.76 -29.50 -9.18
N GLY A 848 -24.22 -28.28 -9.29
CA GLY A 848 -24.81 -27.17 -10.05
C GLY A 848 -24.88 -27.43 -11.55
N LYS A 849 -25.79 -26.73 -12.24
CA LYS A 849 -26.00 -26.86 -13.69
C LYS A 849 -24.71 -26.65 -14.48
N PHE A 850 -24.00 -25.56 -14.18
CA PHE A 850 -22.75 -25.19 -14.82
C PHE A 850 -21.68 -26.30 -14.79
N TYR A 851 -21.59 -27.06 -13.68
CA TYR A 851 -20.61 -28.15 -13.60
C TYR A 851 -20.98 -29.33 -14.50
N ARG A 852 -22.27 -29.63 -14.64
CA ARG A 852 -22.78 -30.65 -15.57
C ARG A 852 -22.63 -30.23 -17.02
N GLU A 853 -22.90 -28.96 -17.32
CA GLU A 853 -22.66 -28.35 -18.64
C GLU A 853 -21.16 -28.44 -19.00
N LEU A 854 -20.26 -28.19 -18.04
CA LEU A 854 -18.81 -28.38 -18.18
C LEU A 854 -18.41 -29.86 -18.39
N GLU A 855 -19.05 -30.82 -17.69
CA GLU A 855 -18.87 -32.26 -17.93
C GLU A 855 -19.33 -32.64 -19.34
N ASP A 856 -20.53 -32.22 -19.75
CA ASP A 856 -21.10 -32.48 -21.08
C ASP A 856 -20.21 -31.92 -22.19
N TYR A 857 -19.72 -30.67 -22.09
CA TYR A 857 -18.79 -30.09 -23.07
C TYR A 857 -17.45 -30.83 -23.15
N PHE A 858 -16.91 -31.32 -22.03
CA PHE A 858 -15.70 -32.13 -22.01
C PHE A 858 -15.92 -33.46 -22.75
N TYR A 859 -17.07 -34.10 -22.57
CA TYR A 859 -17.44 -35.30 -23.34
C TYR A 859 -17.70 -35.00 -24.83
N TYR A 860 -18.39 -33.90 -25.16
CA TYR A 860 -18.64 -33.52 -26.55
C TYR A 860 -17.34 -33.26 -27.33
N SER A 861 -16.30 -32.69 -26.71
CA SER A 861 -14.97 -32.56 -27.30
C SER A 861 -14.29 -33.90 -27.60
N GLN A 862 -14.40 -34.88 -26.70
CA GLN A 862 -13.92 -36.25 -26.99
C GLN A 862 -14.64 -36.85 -28.21
N LEU A 863 -15.92 -36.56 -28.39
CA LEU A 863 -16.68 -37.02 -29.56
C LEU A 863 -16.35 -36.23 -30.83
N ARG A 864 -16.05 -34.93 -30.73
CA ARG A 864 -15.62 -34.05 -31.82
C ARG A 864 -14.29 -34.51 -32.43
N SER A 865 -13.29 -34.74 -31.57
CA SER A 865 -11.93 -35.15 -31.97
C SER A 865 -11.84 -36.53 -32.63
N GLN A 866 -12.89 -37.36 -32.55
CA GLN A 866 -13.03 -38.63 -33.27
C GLN A 866 -13.73 -38.49 -34.65
N GLY A 867 -14.11 -37.27 -35.03
CA GLY A 867 -14.92 -36.98 -36.21
C GLY A 867 -16.42 -37.00 -35.92
N ILE A 868 -17.15 -36.08 -36.54
CA ILE A 868 -18.62 -35.99 -36.41
C ILE A 868 -19.28 -37.14 -37.20
N ASP A 869 -18.82 -37.38 -38.43
CA ASP A 869 -19.37 -38.41 -39.34
C ASP A 869 -18.71 -39.79 -39.21
N THR A 870 -18.00 -40.07 -38.11
CA THR A 870 -17.34 -41.37 -37.93
C THR A 870 -18.35 -42.51 -37.77
N MET A 871 -18.16 -43.56 -38.58
CA MET A 871 -18.90 -44.82 -38.50
C MET A 871 -18.26 -45.81 -37.50
N GLU A 872 -17.13 -45.44 -36.88
CA GLU A 872 -16.50 -46.26 -35.84
C GLU A 872 -17.20 -46.13 -34.48
N ALA A 873 -17.03 -47.14 -33.63
CA ALA A 873 -17.54 -47.11 -32.27
C ALA A 873 -16.80 -46.05 -31.44
N ARG A 874 -17.48 -44.93 -31.18
CA ARG A 874 -17.00 -43.80 -30.36
C ARG A 874 -16.49 -44.28 -29.00
N LYS A 875 -15.26 -43.92 -28.66
CA LYS A 875 -14.58 -44.24 -27.40
C LYS A 875 -14.64 -43.02 -26.48
N VAL A 876 -14.93 -43.24 -25.21
CA VAL A 876 -14.88 -42.20 -24.16
C VAL A 876 -13.68 -42.51 -23.25
N SER A 877 -13.01 -41.47 -22.77
CA SER A 877 -11.87 -41.56 -21.85
C SER A 877 -11.97 -40.50 -20.75
N GLU A 878 -10.99 -40.47 -19.86
CA GLU A 878 -10.90 -39.46 -18.79
C GLU A 878 -10.15 -38.19 -19.23
N HIS A 879 -9.79 -38.08 -20.52
CA HIS A 879 -8.88 -37.05 -21.03
C HIS A 879 -9.36 -36.42 -22.35
N ILE A 880 -8.92 -35.19 -22.61
CA ILE A 880 -8.95 -34.53 -23.94
C ILE A 880 -7.54 -34.18 -24.40
N CYS A 881 -7.32 -34.10 -25.72
CA CYS A 881 -6.08 -33.61 -26.31
C CYS A 881 -5.95 -32.09 -26.11
N LEU A 882 -4.72 -31.56 -25.98
CA LEU A 882 -4.49 -30.14 -25.77
C LEU A 882 -5.14 -29.22 -26.82
N SER A 883 -5.18 -29.62 -28.08
CA SER A 883 -5.82 -28.87 -29.17
C SER A 883 -7.29 -28.53 -28.92
N GLU A 884 -7.99 -29.32 -28.09
CA GLU A 884 -9.39 -29.14 -27.77
C GLU A 884 -9.63 -28.11 -26.65
N VAL A 885 -8.64 -27.88 -25.78
CA VAL A 885 -8.78 -27.09 -24.55
C VAL A 885 -9.33 -25.67 -24.80
N PRO A 886 -8.90 -24.91 -25.83
CA PRO A 886 -9.47 -23.60 -26.11
C PRO A 886 -10.94 -23.66 -26.52
N PHE A 887 -11.36 -24.68 -27.25
CA PHE A 887 -12.76 -24.85 -27.68
C PHE A 887 -13.66 -25.17 -26.49
N VAL A 888 -13.22 -26.03 -25.56
CA VAL A 888 -13.98 -26.35 -24.34
C VAL A 888 -14.09 -25.12 -23.43
N MET A 889 -13.03 -24.30 -23.29
CA MET A 889 -13.11 -23.02 -22.57
C MET A 889 -14.11 -22.05 -23.21
N ARG A 890 -14.03 -21.88 -24.53
CA ARG A 890 -14.91 -20.99 -25.32
C ARG A 890 -16.38 -21.42 -25.21
N ALA A 891 -16.67 -22.73 -25.24
CA ALA A 891 -18.01 -23.29 -25.05
C ALA A 891 -18.59 -23.03 -23.64
N ILE A 892 -17.73 -23.04 -22.61
CA ILE A 892 -18.08 -22.76 -21.20
C ILE A 892 -18.15 -21.23 -20.93
N GLY A 893 -18.00 -20.39 -21.96
CA GLY A 893 -18.14 -18.93 -21.87
C GLY A 893 -16.89 -18.20 -21.38
N PHE A 894 -15.71 -18.83 -21.40
CA PHE A 894 -14.43 -18.13 -21.25
C PHE A 894 -13.68 -18.08 -22.57
N TYR A 895 -13.44 -16.87 -23.06
CA TYR A 895 -12.74 -16.61 -24.32
C TYR A 895 -11.29 -16.17 -24.00
N PRO A 896 -10.33 -17.10 -23.95
CA PRO A 896 -8.92 -16.74 -23.84
C PRO A 896 -8.44 -16.11 -25.15
N SER A 897 -7.55 -15.12 -25.00
CA SER A 897 -6.73 -14.57 -26.07
C SER A 897 -5.63 -15.59 -26.45
N GLU A 898 -5.01 -15.46 -27.61
CA GLU A 898 -4.01 -16.41 -28.09
C GLU A 898 -2.75 -16.39 -27.19
N GLU A 899 -2.35 -15.23 -26.62
CA GLU A 899 -1.34 -15.17 -25.53
C GLU A 899 -1.70 -16.12 -24.37
N LYS A 900 -2.98 -16.16 -23.98
CA LYS A 900 -3.43 -17.01 -22.87
C LYS A 900 -3.51 -18.47 -23.29
N ILE A 901 -3.82 -18.77 -24.55
CA ILE A 901 -3.81 -20.14 -25.08
C ILE A 901 -2.39 -20.69 -25.07
N ASP A 902 -1.39 -19.88 -25.46
CA ASP A 902 0.01 -20.26 -25.33
C ASP A 902 0.45 -20.41 -23.87
N ASP A 903 0.05 -19.52 -22.95
CA ASP A 903 0.30 -19.69 -21.50
C ASP A 903 -0.34 -20.98 -20.96
N ILE A 904 -1.59 -21.28 -21.32
CA ILE A 904 -2.31 -22.52 -20.95
C ILE A 904 -1.57 -23.74 -21.50
N PHE A 905 -1.17 -23.71 -22.76
CA PHE A 905 -0.43 -24.79 -23.39
C PHE A 905 0.95 -24.99 -22.76
N ASN A 906 1.67 -23.92 -22.43
CA ASN A 906 2.97 -24.01 -21.75
C ASN A 906 2.82 -24.54 -20.31
N GLU A 907 1.78 -24.11 -19.59
CA GLU A 907 1.47 -24.58 -18.24
C GLU A 907 1.18 -26.09 -18.21
N ILE A 908 0.39 -26.61 -19.16
CA ILE A 908 0.06 -28.04 -19.20
C ILE A 908 1.21 -28.87 -19.78
N LYS A 909 1.77 -28.49 -20.95
CA LYS A 909 2.82 -29.25 -21.66
C LYS A 909 4.04 -29.54 -20.78
N PHE A 910 4.46 -28.55 -19.98
CA PHE A 910 5.66 -28.62 -19.16
C PHE A 910 5.39 -28.83 -17.67
N SER A 911 4.14 -29.15 -17.28
CA SER A 911 3.71 -29.31 -15.89
C SER A 911 4.55 -30.31 -15.09
N GLU A 912 4.96 -31.43 -15.70
CA GLU A 912 5.80 -32.48 -15.09
C GLU A 912 7.20 -32.59 -15.72
N TYR A 913 7.49 -31.85 -16.79
CA TYR A 913 8.69 -32.03 -17.63
C TYR A 913 10.03 -31.95 -16.87
N VAL A 914 10.07 -31.20 -15.76
CA VAL A 914 11.29 -31.02 -14.92
C VAL A 914 11.50 -32.21 -13.96
N ASP A 915 10.47 -33.04 -13.78
CA ASP A 915 10.47 -34.23 -12.93
C ASP A 915 10.51 -35.54 -13.71
N THR A 916 9.81 -35.61 -14.85
CA THR A 916 9.74 -36.82 -15.71
C THR A 916 10.64 -36.74 -16.95
N GLY A 917 10.92 -35.54 -17.47
CA GLY A 917 11.50 -35.34 -18.81
C GLY A 917 10.51 -35.49 -19.97
N GLU A 918 9.24 -35.80 -19.68
CA GLU A 918 8.19 -36.01 -20.69
C GLU A 918 7.32 -34.76 -20.87
N VAL A 919 6.78 -34.58 -22.09
CA VAL A 919 5.88 -33.46 -22.44
C VAL A 919 4.46 -33.99 -22.52
N ILE A 920 3.54 -33.37 -21.79
CA ILE A 920 2.15 -33.82 -21.68
C ILE A 920 1.30 -33.24 -22.82
N ASP A 921 0.55 -34.10 -23.53
CA ASP A 921 -0.31 -33.73 -24.67
C ASP A 921 -1.83 -33.84 -24.39
N LYS A 922 -2.20 -34.25 -23.17
CA LYS A 922 -3.58 -34.52 -22.74
C LYS A 922 -3.86 -33.94 -21.35
N ILE A 923 -5.12 -33.62 -21.06
CA ILE A 923 -5.54 -33.09 -19.75
C ILE A 923 -6.78 -33.82 -19.22
N THR A 924 -6.84 -34.00 -17.89
CA THR A 924 -7.98 -34.59 -17.18
C THR A 924 -9.10 -33.56 -16.95
N LEU A 925 -10.33 -34.02 -16.68
CA LEU A 925 -11.42 -33.14 -16.26
C LEU A 925 -11.11 -32.37 -14.94
N PRO A 926 -10.60 -33.02 -13.86
CA PRO A 926 -10.10 -32.34 -12.66
C PRO A 926 -9.10 -31.19 -12.93
N ASP A 927 -8.13 -31.40 -13.79
CA ASP A 927 -7.05 -30.43 -14.02
C ASP A 927 -7.48 -29.36 -15.01
N PHE A 928 -8.32 -29.70 -16.00
CA PHE A 928 -9.01 -28.72 -16.83
C PHE A 928 -9.84 -27.74 -15.97
N LEU A 929 -10.55 -28.24 -14.94
CA LEU A 929 -11.28 -27.37 -14.01
C LEU A 929 -10.32 -26.41 -13.28
N LYS A 930 -9.20 -26.88 -12.74
CA LYS A 930 -8.19 -26.04 -12.07
C LYS A 930 -7.66 -24.96 -13.01
N VAL A 931 -7.23 -25.33 -14.22
CA VAL A 931 -6.70 -24.41 -15.24
C VAL A 931 -7.77 -23.39 -15.65
N TYR A 932 -9.01 -23.82 -15.93
CA TYR A 932 -10.14 -22.95 -16.25
C TYR A 932 -10.42 -21.93 -15.13
N LEU A 933 -10.48 -22.36 -13.86
CA LEU A 933 -10.67 -21.48 -12.71
C LEU A 933 -9.50 -20.49 -12.51
N ASN A 934 -8.27 -20.95 -12.75
CA ASN A 934 -7.06 -20.15 -12.61
C ASN A 934 -6.86 -19.12 -13.74
N HIS A 935 -7.29 -19.42 -14.97
CA HIS A 935 -7.15 -18.51 -16.12
C HIS A 935 -8.33 -17.55 -16.30
N ARG A 936 -9.59 -18.00 -16.10
CA ARG A 936 -10.78 -17.15 -16.31
C ARG A 936 -10.78 -15.89 -15.42
N PRO A 937 -11.33 -14.74 -15.85
CA PRO A 937 -11.52 -13.58 -14.98
C PRO A 937 -12.36 -13.92 -13.74
N PRO A 938 -12.02 -13.43 -12.53
CA PRO A 938 -12.85 -13.64 -11.34
C PRO A 938 -14.15 -12.81 -11.33
N PHE A 939 -14.23 -11.81 -12.21
CA PHE A 939 -15.40 -10.95 -12.40
C PHE A 939 -15.72 -10.88 -13.90
N GLY A 940 -17.01 -10.93 -14.25
CA GLY A 940 -17.46 -10.69 -15.62
C GLY A 940 -17.33 -9.21 -16.03
N TYR A 941 -17.39 -8.94 -17.33
CA TYR A 941 -17.39 -7.57 -17.84
C TYR A 941 -18.66 -6.83 -17.43
N THR A 942 -18.51 -5.68 -16.76
CA THR A 942 -19.63 -4.80 -16.41
C THR A 942 -19.93 -3.81 -17.53
N MET A 943 -21.17 -3.31 -17.59
CA MET A 943 -21.57 -2.30 -18.58
C MET A 943 -20.70 -1.03 -18.48
N SER A 944 -20.37 -0.62 -17.26
CA SER A 944 -19.41 0.47 -16.97
C SER A 944 -18.03 0.22 -17.61
N SER A 945 -17.52 -1.02 -17.58
CA SER A 945 -16.25 -1.38 -18.25
C SER A 945 -16.33 -1.28 -19.77
N ILE A 946 -17.46 -1.69 -20.38
CA ILE A 946 -17.69 -1.58 -21.82
C ILE A 946 -17.82 -0.10 -22.23
N GLN A 947 -18.66 0.67 -21.54
CA GLN A 947 -18.78 2.13 -21.72
C GLN A 947 -17.42 2.83 -21.61
N LYS A 948 -16.57 2.45 -20.66
CA LYS A 948 -15.21 2.99 -20.51
C LYS A 948 -14.32 2.70 -21.73
N ASN A 949 -14.47 1.55 -22.40
CA ASN A 949 -13.75 1.27 -23.64
C ASN A 949 -14.27 2.14 -24.80
N PHE A 950 -15.59 2.35 -24.91
CA PHE A 950 -16.17 3.30 -25.87
C PHE A 950 -15.76 4.76 -25.58
N ASN A 951 -15.51 5.13 -24.32
CA ASN A 951 -14.95 6.45 -23.97
C ASN A 951 -13.50 6.65 -24.46
N ILE A 952 -12.75 5.57 -24.71
CA ILE A 952 -11.34 5.58 -25.14
C ILE A 952 -11.23 5.43 -26.67
N LEU A 953 -12.05 4.57 -27.27
CA LEU A 953 -12.02 4.25 -28.71
C LEU A 953 -12.96 5.12 -29.54
N GLY A 954 -14.00 5.69 -28.93
CA GLY A 954 -15.10 6.37 -29.60
C GLY A 954 -15.09 7.90 -29.53
N TYR A 955 -15.65 8.51 -30.56
CA TYR A 955 -15.94 9.94 -30.60
C TYR A 955 -17.24 10.25 -29.83
N THR A 956 -17.51 11.52 -29.60
CA THR A 956 -18.80 11.98 -29.07
C THR A 956 -19.74 12.28 -30.24
N ASN A 957 -20.88 11.62 -30.31
CA ASN A 957 -21.86 11.83 -31.38
C ASN A 957 -22.77 13.06 -31.13
N SER A 958 -23.71 13.30 -32.04
CA SER A 958 -24.68 14.40 -31.96
C SER A 958 -25.60 14.34 -30.74
N GLU A 959 -25.85 13.16 -30.17
CA GLU A 959 -26.62 12.95 -28.94
C GLU A 959 -25.78 13.15 -27.66
N GLY A 960 -24.47 13.41 -27.79
CA GLY A 960 -23.54 13.45 -26.66
C GLY A 960 -23.11 12.07 -26.14
N LYS A 961 -23.57 10.97 -26.75
CA LYS A 961 -23.14 9.60 -26.43
C LYS A 961 -21.75 9.32 -27.01
N LYS A 962 -21.09 8.28 -26.49
CA LYS A 962 -19.83 7.76 -27.03
C LYS A 962 -20.09 6.61 -28.00
N ALA A 963 -19.62 6.78 -29.23
CA ALA A 963 -19.86 5.87 -30.35
C ALA A 963 -18.60 5.63 -31.20
N ILE A 964 -18.60 4.54 -31.94
CA ILE A 964 -17.59 4.19 -32.96
C ILE A 964 -18.33 4.05 -34.30
N ARG A 965 -17.78 4.57 -35.41
CA ARG A 965 -18.37 4.40 -36.74
C ARG A 965 -18.24 2.96 -37.20
N ARG A 966 -19.21 2.44 -37.97
CA ARG A 966 -19.15 1.10 -38.58
C ARG A 966 -17.81 0.82 -39.26
N GLU A 967 -17.38 1.71 -40.15
CA GLU A 967 -16.12 1.62 -40.89
C GLU A 967 -14.89 1.56 -39.97
N ASP A 968 -14.85 2.39 -38.92
CA ASP A 968 -13.74 2.42 -37.97
C ASP A 968 -13.75 1.18 -37.07
N PHE A 969 -14.94 0.69 -36.68
CA PHE A 969 -15.11 -0.52 -35.87
C PHE A 969 -14.64 -1.78 -36.62
N LEU A 970 -15.06 -1.97 -37.87
CA LEU A 970 -14.61 -3.08 -38.71
C LEU A 970 -13.10 -2.99 -38.99
N ARG A 971 -12.59 -1.78 -39.28
CA ARG A 971 -11.14 -1.56 -39.47
C ARG A 971 -10.35 -1.84 -38.18
N LEU A 972 -10.89 -1.59 -36.99
CA LEU A 972 -10.25 -1.94 -35.72
C LEU A 972 -10.14 -3.47 -35.56
N LEU A 973 -11.21 -4.23 -35.87
CA LEU A 973 -11.21 -5.70 -35.80
C LEU A 973 -10.26 -6.35 -36.83
N LEU A 974 -10.09 -5.74 -38.00
CA LEU A 974 -9.16 -6.21 -39.05
C LEU A 974 -7.69 -5.80 -38.83
N THR A 975 -7.37 -4.85 -37.93
CA THR A 975 -6.01 -4.25 -37.86
C THR A 975 -5.39 -4.07 -36.48
N LYS A 976 -6.13 -4.27 -35.37
CA LYS A 976 -5.58 -4.02 -34.02
C LYS A 976 -5.83 -5.15 -33.04
N GLY A 977 -4.77 -5.47 -32.27
CA GLY A 977 -4.80 -6.54 -31.28
C GLY A 977 -4.74 -7.90 -31.98
N GLU A 978 -5.59 -8.82 -31.52
CA GLU A 978 -5.81 -10.11 -32.17
C GLU A 978 -6.80 -9.88 -33.31
N HIS A 979 -6.25 -9.56 -34.48
CA HIS A 979 -7.02 -9.19 -35.65
C HIS A 979 -7.64 -10.42 -36.31
N MET A 980 -8.87 -10.25 -36.81
CA MET A 980 -9.56 -11.27 -37.61
C MET A 980 -9.16 -11.15 -39.08
N THR A 981 -9.17 -12.26 -39.81
CA THR A 981 -9.22 -12.22 -41.27
C THR A 981 -10.60 -11.76 -41.77
N GLU A 982 -10.70 -11.29 -43.01
CA GLU A 982 -11.98 -10.90 -43.61
C GLU A 982 -12.97 -12.09 -43.69
N GLU A 983 -12.46 -13.32 -43.89
CA GLU A 983 -13.28 -14.53 -43.90
C GLU A 983 -13.86 -14.85 -42.51
N GLU A 984 -13.03 -14.80 -41.45
CA GLU A 984 -13.46 -15.02 -40.06
C GLU A 984 -14.42 -13.93 -39.59
N LEU A 985 -14.17 -12.67 -39.95
CA LEU A 985 -15.03 -11.53 -39.60
C LEU A 985 -16.42 -11.68 -40.24
N SER A 986 -16.44 -12.05 -41.51
CA SER A 986 -17.67 -12.33 -42.26
C SER A 986 -18.47 -13.48 -41.65
N ASP A 987 -17.79 -14.57 -41.23
CA ASP A 987 -18.44 -15.71 -40.57
C ASP A 987 -18.90 -15.41 -39.13
N CYS A 988 -18.17 -14.56 -38.40
CA CYS A 988 -18.60 -14.05 -37.11
C CYS A 988 -19.95 -13.32 -37.24
N PHE A 989 -20.04 -12.33 -38.13
CA PHE A 989 -21.27 -11.55 -38.28
C PHE A 989 -22.40 -12.38 -38.92
N ALA A 990 -22.11 -13.23 -39.91
CA ALA A 990 -23.12 -14.13 -40.46
C ALA A 990 -23.69 -15.11 -39.41
N THR A 991 -22.89 -15.51 -38.41
CA THR A 991 -23.37 -16.33 -37.29
C THR A 991 -24.14 -15.51 -36.26
N LEU A 992 -23.61 -14.36 -35.81
CA LEU A 992 -24.24 -13.49 -34.81
C LEU A 992 -25.60 -12.93 -35.27
N LEU A 993 -25.71 -12.56 -36.54
CA LEU A 993 -26.94 -12.05 -37.16
C LEU A 993 -27.92 -13.17 -37.59
N GLY A 994 -27.58 -14.44 -37.34
CA GLY A 994 -28.43 -15.59 -37.69
C GLY A 994 -28.57 -15.88 -39.19
N LEU A 995 -27.68 -15.31 -40.02
CA LEU A 995 -27.68 -15.41 -41.48
C LEU A 995 -27.11 -16.75 -41.98
N ASN A 996 -26.34 -17.45 -41.15
CA ASN A 996 -25.87 -18.82 -41.40
C ASN A 996 -26.42 -19.81 -40.35
N PRO A 997 -27.41 -20.65 -40.69
CA PRO A 997 -28.07 -21.55 -39.74
C PRO A 997 -27.27 -22.82 -39.37
N GLU A 998 -26.19 -23.14 -40.09
CA GLU A 998 -25.33 -24.30 -39.79
C GLU A 998 -24.06 -23.92 -38.99
N GLY A 999 -23.84 -22.63 -38.74
CA GLY A 999 -22.75 -22.13 -37.89
C GLY A 999 -21.38 -22.01 -38.56
N TRP A 1000 -20.32 -22.03 -37.76
CA TRP A 1000 -18.97 -21.65 -38.17
C TRP A 1000 -18.33 -22.64 -39.16
N LYS A 1001 -17.81 -22.15 -40.31
CA LYS A 1001 -17.33 -22.97 -41.44
C LYS A 1001 -16.12 -23.89 -41.18
N SER A 1002 -15.59 -23.95 -39.95
CA SER A 1002 -14.44 -24.78 -39.58
C SER A 1002 -14.84 -26.17 -39.10
N GLU A 1003 -16.15 -26.45 -38.99
CA GLU A 1003 -16.67 -27.80 -38.75
C GLU A 1003 -16.63 -28.60 -40.07
N PRO A 1004 -16.09 -29.84 -40.11
CA PRO A 1004 -16.06 -30.65 -41.33
C PRO A 1004 -17.44 -30.96 -41.95
N ALA A 1005 -18.51 -30.80 -41.17
CA ALA A 1005 -19.89 -30.98 -41.60
C ALA A 1005 -20.51 -29.74 -42.27
N ALA A 1006 -19.88 -28.55 -42.15
CA ALA A 1006 -20.36 -27.30 -42.74
C ALA A 1006 -20.15 -27.30 -44.27
N SER A 1007 -21.02 -28.04 -44.98
CA SER A 1007 -20.94 -28.19 -46.42
C SER A 1007 -21.12 -26.83 -47.13
N SER A 1008 -20.34 -26.58 -48.18
CA SER A 1008 -20.20 -25.25 -48.76
C SER A 1008 -21.41 -24.82 -49.60
N LEU A 1009 -22.46 -24.40 -48.90
CA LEU A 1009 -23.58 -23.65 -49.45
C LEU A 1009 -23.06 -22.33 -50.06
N LYS A 1010 -22.86 -22.34 -51.38
CA LYS A 1010 -22.72 -21.13 -52.20
C LYS A 1010 -24.07 -20.40 -52.28
N GLY A 1011 -24.48 -19.81 -51.16
CA GLY A 1011 -25.51 -18.77 -51.13
C GLY A 1011 -25.03 -17.49 -51.84
N PRO A 1012 -25.92 -16.50 -52.02
CA PRO A 1012 -25.51 -15.17 -52.47
C PRO A 1012 -24.58 -14.51 -51.45
N GLU A 1013 -23.80 -13.52 -51.89
CA GLU A 1013 -22.94 -12.71 -51.02
C GLU A 1013 -23.79 -12.01 -49.94
N VAL A 1014 -23.69 -12.50 -48.70
CA VAL A 1014 -24.45 -12.00 -47.56
C VAL A 1014 -23.84 -10.68 -47.10
N ARG A 1015 -24.53 -9.56 -47.38
CA ARG A 1015 -24.11 -8.22 -46.97
C ARG A 1015 -24.43 -7.94 -45.49
N TRP A 1016 -23.79 -8.67 -44.58
CA TRP A 1016 -23.87 -8.43 -43.14
C TRP A 1016 -23.46 -7.00 -42.74
N GLU A 1017 -22.69 -6.33 -43.59
CA GLU A 1017 -22.29 -4.92 -43.47
C GLU A 1017 -23.50 -3.95 -43.48
N GLU A 1018 -24.62 -4.32 -44.12
CA GLU A 1018 -25.84 -3.49 -44.22
C GLU A 1018 -26.72 -3.59 -42.96
N GLU A 1019 -26.62 -4.68 -42.18
CA GLU A 1019 -27.37 -4.91 -40.93
C GLU A 1019 -26.74 -4.21 -39.70
N LEU A 1020 -25.45 -3.87 -39.76
CA LEU A 1020 -24.78 -3.13 -38.68
C LEU A 1020 -25.21 -1.65 -38.67
N PRO A 1021 -25.42 -1.00 -37.50
CA PRO A 1021 -25.67 0.45 -37.43
C PRO A 1021 -24.51 1.31 -37.96
N GLU A 1022 -24.78 2.56 -38.39
CA GLU A 1022 -23.72 3.53 -38.76
C GLU A 1022 -22.88 3.96 -37.55
N GLU A 1023 -23.54 4.29 -36.43
CA GLU A 1023 -22.93 4.59 -35.15
C GLU A 1023 -23.19 3.45 -34.16
N ILE A 1024 -22.13 2.79 -33.70
CA ILE A 1024 -22.20 1.75 -32.69
C ILE A 1024 -21.92 2.39 -31.33
N THR A 1025 -22.89 2.39 -30.43
CA THR A 1025 -22.72 2.78 -29.02
C THR A 1025 -22.45 1.54 -28.16
N ALA A 1026 -22.01 1.75 -26.91
CA ALA A 1026 -21.84 0.66 -25.94
C ALA A 1026 -23.13 -0.12 -25.66
N GLU A 1027 -24.30 0.53 -25.78
CA GLU A 1027 -25.63 -0.07 -25.60
C GLU A 1027 -25.94 -1.01 -26.77
N ILE A 1028 -25.92 -0.46 -27.99
CA ILE A 1028 -26.10 -1.18 -29.27
C ILE A 1028 -25.16 -2.39 -29.40
N PHE A 1029 -23.89 -2.21 -29.03
CA PHE A 1029 -22.90 -3.29 -29.09
C PHE A 1029 -23.29 -4.49 -28.20
N VAL A 1030 -23.85 -4.23 -27.01
CA VAL A 1030 -24.23 -5.29 -26.06
C VAL A 1030 -25.57 -5.92 -26.44
N THR A 1031 -26.60 -5.13 -26.78
CA THR A 1031 -27.94 -5.66 -27.07
C THR A 1031 -28.09 -6.21 -28.48
N ASP A 1032 -27.57 -5.49 -29.48
CA ASP A 1032 -27.96 -5.69 -30.88
C ASP A 1032 -26.90 -6.50 -31.65
N ILE A 1033 -25.61 -6.32 -31.31
CA ILE A 1033 -24.50 -7.05 -31.94
C ILE A 1033 -24.14 -8.34 -31.17
N LEU A 1034 -24.10 -8.28 -29.82
CA LEU A 1034 -23.78 -9.45 -28.98
C LEU A 1034 -25.03 -10.22 -28.50
N GLY A 1035 -26.25 -9.70 -28.69
CA GLY A 1035 -27.50 -10.35 -28.26
C GLY A 1035 -27.65 -10.48 -26.74
N LEU A 1036 -26.87 -9.74 -25.95
CA LEU A 1036 -26.84 -9.88 -24.49
C LEU A 1036 -27.90 -9.00 -23.82
N THR A 1037 -28.82 -9.63 -23.10
CA THR A 1037 -29.85 -8.95 -22.32
C THR A 1037 -29.24 -8.13 -21.17
N ILE A 1038 -29.26 -6.80 -21.28
CA ILE A 1038 -28.89 -5.90 -20.17
C ILE A 1038 -29.91 -6.05 -19.04
N SER A 1039 -29.52 -6.75 -17.97
CA SER A 1039 -30.32 -6.82 -16.75
C SER A 1039 -30.38 -5.43 -16.09
N PRO A 1040 -31.55 -4.95 -15.62
CA PRO A 1040 -31.68 -3.64 -14.99
C PRO A 1040 -30.92 -3.49 -13.66
N GLY A 1041 -30.30 -4.57 -13.15
CA GLY A 1041 -29.36 -4.50 -12.03
C GLY A 1041 -27.93 -4.05 -12.39
N PHE A 1042 -27.56 -3.97 -13.68
CA PHE A 1042 -26.21 -3.59 -14.12
C PHE A 1042 -25.85 -2.10 -13.93
N GLY A 1043 -26.81 -1.26 -13.52
CA GLY A 1043 -26.66 0.21 -13.43
C GLY A 1043 -26.16 0.73 -12.08
N GLN A 1044 -25.97 -0.13 -11.08
CA GLN A 1044 -25.28 0.22 -9.83
C GLN A 1044 -24.04 -0.63 -9.71
N ASP A 1045 -22.92 -0.03 -9.29
CA ASP A 1045 -21.80 -0.81 -8.79
C ASP A 1045 -22.30 -1.66 -7.63
N ALA A 1046 -22.17 -2.98 -7.76
CA ALA A 1046 -22.27 -3.87 -6.62
C ALA A 1046 -21.04 -3.63 -5.73
N GLU A 1047 -21.09 -2.59 -4.89
CA GLU A 1047 -20.35 -2.57 -3.63
C GLU A 1047 -20.67 -3.90 -2.95
N VAL A 1048 -19.71 -4.82 -2.97
CA VAL A 1048 -19.92 -6.21 -2.59
C VAL A 1048 -20.40 -6.23 -1.15
N SER A 1049 -21.62 -6.72 -0.92
CA SER A 1049 -22.20 -6.81 0.42
C SER A 1049 -21.30 -7.69 1.30
N GLU A 1050 -20.52 -7.06 2.18
CA GLU A 1050 -19.36 -7.68 2.86
C GLU A 1050 -19.76 -8.86 3.78
N GLY A 1051 -21.02 -8.90 4.22
CA GLY A 1051 -21.58 -9.88 5.16
C GLY A 1051 -21.74 -11.33 4.67
N ALA A 1052 -20.84 -11.82 3.82
CA ALA A 1052 -20.84 -13.21 3.31
C ALA A 1052 -19.45 -13.86 3.17
N ARG A 1053 -18.36 -13.25 3.70
CA ARG A 1053 -17.01 -13.84 3.69
C ARG A 1053 -16.21 -13.77 5.00
N ASP A 1054 -16.75 -13.19 6.06
CA ASP A 1054 -16.13 -13.25 7.40
C ASP A 1054 -16.52 -14.54 8.14
N VAL A 1055 -15.81 -15.63 7.84
CA VAL A 1055 -15.70 -16.86 8.67
C VAL A 1055 -14.25 -17.35 8.63
#